data_AF-R9K323-F1
#
_entry.id   AF-R9K323-F1
#
_cell.length_a   1.000
_cell.length_b   1.000
_cell.length_c   1.000
_cell.angle_alpha   90.00
_cell.angle_beta   90.00
_cell.angle_gamma   90.00
#
_symmetry.space_group_name_H-M   'P 1'
#
loop_
_entity.id
_entity.type
_entity.pdbx_description
1 polymer ?
#
loop_
_entity_poly.entity_id
_entity_poly.type
_entity_poly.pdbx_seq_one_letter_code
_entity_poly.pdbx_strand_id
1 'polypeptide(L)'
;MKADVRVVRLMRKIIRDQKEMQTMGETEHSNYFATDYFDVMKVERKELSSPLTSIMGIWPDEKMDILDVAAQSYSLYCSAEMMELEKGKEECGDPFVCENIKMQFLSMIQVHITPEVIAHALPTKNAEELIDAVYQDLFDAVSEFADTSSNGLFVFRIYKMLSAGDFAVVLRSAEAETSFKVSSLLRRRVMAGSSEKKIVLYKTYTLLTFGNDIIRQEIEEQRDDINLSQVRTTGNDRFVLRCCYSNLYWSNKEKVDEYLKAENIFSGIQLYGLNGRYDFSVRITDMQFLELLNDIKAYKETGIRSLKDKSMSNGSASAVKNEDGIVKYLKYLMDNNFLSYINERYLVAQDGNVEESSSLLGNKASLTVYATSVESRKKFLDYKISEMYDLIEEKCKKMRQKVNGIKDYRKNMKHYANLLDKLIKLCYGINGFSDTRIYAAVLLEQLDVVMDSITVYMEMYHQAEEEKEEILYLLEEYIRESVCALDGYAQYIRNNNLQSLQTPNYNIESNMSMEKLLIGYSEFLKVFTEFYQRTKKDMIKIDNPCEYLPIVVPVLSERDVSVETLFHKGVMNDWNKEKEIRSTLNIASNRCCMVISVPTLTELGNVRTMITSLFHEVAHQFRYETRKERNDALLKYVVRTIMRDIINKLIQKLQNDTGLRDWNIDVGRRLEMSLVEAYMETNYINDEGILEYSFQEAPLTNFQYCLNKDLYEVLGDWELKDDIRSVFHAFLKEIMYHYQPEGSKCPEAIHILDELIGQIELKKSKEGLDEEIVKCAYGLSWECACQNIDNSAMRIWEDIHFGEWIANKAEIEYEAIWNKTFRTMESDKKSEIQKIWNNFFRFSSWIYDYCGSKEKIKIYNSKKKTRFLKKAYQKMCLEWIGNKIQEDLSSDFDSTLSFMGRALGIDCNTKENYRMFEEQISFVVNQNLKYIADMAEWRIGKYREETADMFMCNAMRLTPFGYMHMLAVGWPSNQELPNEYYSRSQNILLFQWCLDEEYKLSYSKFRELCVRLIEMLEGAIYRSSQRLIKLGEQLELLQHFNEPLIWDSKDEKQVSDILERIEGLNYYCDYVEGKIVEWNNSHIKRECEMLKFYGIMAHMLDQLVDHGMEQIAYLNDFKELRDDYIRGIKQLKNLNDEMCNDENPLVQQLGEFCKEISILQNEPYLLVECDEENRKMNESSIEFLLRMYYVNKRRVAQQIGGE
;
A
#
# COMPACT_ATOMS: atom_id res chain seq x y z
N MET A 1 34.08 16.68 4.47
CA MET A 1 33.10 17.71 4.89
C MET A 1 31.77 17.02 5.18
N LYS A 2 30.86 17.61 5.97
CA LYS A 2 29.53 16.99 6.20
C LYS A 2 28.58 17.34 5.04
N ALA A 3 27.71 16.41 4.66
CA ALA A 3 26.64 16.64 3.68
C ALA A 3 25.73 17.81 4.10
N ASP A 4 25.07 18.45 3.12
CA ASP A 4 24.23 19.63 3.33
C ASP A 4 22.77 19.35 2.93
N VAL A 5 21.85 19.52 3.88
CA VAL A 5 20.40 19.30 3.69
C VAL A 5 19.64 20.59 3.94
N ARG A 6 18.74 20.95 3.01
CA ARG A 6 17.87 22.13 3.13
C ARG A 6 16.43 21.75 2.81
N VAL A 7 15.49 22.23 3.61
CA VAL A 7 14.05 22.20 3.29
C VAL A 7 13.64 23.62 2.92
N VAL A 8 13.16 23.80 1.69
CA VAL A 8 12.74 25.08 1.12
C VAL A 8 11.24 25.09 0.97
N ARG A 9 10.54 26.00 1.66
CA ARG A 9 9.10 26.16 1.60
C ARG A 9 8.74 27.48 0.91
N LEU A 10 8.05 27.39 -0.22
CA LEU A 10 7.47 28.51 -0.93
C LEU A 10 6.02 28.70 -0.49
N MET A 11 5.64 29.91 -0.12
CA MET A 11 4.30 30.22 0.42
C MET A 11 3.70 31.43 -0.29
N ARG A 12 2.40 31.37 -0.51
CA ARG A 12 1.56 32.49 -0.92
C ARG A 12 0.63 32.85 0.24
N LYS A 13 0.56 34.12 0.64
CA LYS A 13 -0.21 34.57 1.82
C LYS A 13 -1.37 35.52 1.47
N ILE A 14 -2.42 35.51 2.29
CA ILE A 14 -3.52 36.48 2.31
C ILE A 14 -3.01 37.73 3.04
N ILE A 15 -2.97 38.86 2.35
CA ILE A 15 -2.52 40.13 2.95
C ILE A 15 -3.64 40.68 3.85
N ARG A 16 -3.38 40.77 5.18
CA ARG A 16 -4.16 41.58 6.14
C ARG A 16 -3.21 42.36 7.06
N ASP A 17 -3.68 43.51 7.54
CA ASP A 17 -2.99 44.55 8.33
C ASP A 17 -1.66 44.15 9.00
N GLN A 18 -0.58 44.85 8.61
CA GLN A 18 0.84 44.60 8.92
C GLN A 18 1.27 44.68 10.40
N LYS A 19 0.35 44.71 11.38
CA LYS A 19 0.73 44.83 12.80
C LYS A 19 1.14 43.51 13.46
N GLU A 20 0.84 42.35 12.87
CA GLU A 20 1.18 41.05 13.48
C GLU A 20 2.43 40.38 12.89
N MET A 21 2.99 40.89 11.77
CA MET A 21 4.20 40.30 11.16
C MET A 21 5.51 40.59 11.91
N GLN A 22 5.49 41.37 12.99
CA GLN A 22 6.69 41.80 13.73
C GLN A 22 7.00 40.99 14.99
N THR A 23 6.22 39.98 15.34
CA THR A 23 6.46 39.14 16.53
C THR A 23 6.54 37.67 16.16
N MET A 24 7.62 37.27 15.46
CA MET A 24 8.06 35.86 15.48
C MET A 24 9.56 35.85 15.76
N GLY A 25 9.91 35.27 16.91
CA GLY A 25 11.22 35.35 17.54
C GLY A 25 12.33 34.57 16.82
N GLU A 26 13.54 34.84 17.30
CA GLU A 26 14.80 34.18 16.99
C GLU A 26 14.66 32.64 16.94
N THR A 27 14.60 32.09 15.73
CA THR A 27 14.85 30.66 15.46
C THR A 27 15.64 30.58 14.15
N GLU A 28 16.35 29.47 13.93
CA GLU A 28 17.31 29.19 12.82
C GLU A 28 16.71 29.19 11.38
N HIS A 29 15.75 30.05 11.10
CA HIS A 29 14.99 30.08 9.84
C HIS A 29 15.34 31.33 9.03
N SER A 30 15.79 31.13 7.79
CA SER A 30 16.03 32.22 6.85
C SER A 30 14.80 32.45 5.98
N ASN A 31 14.21 33.65 6.05
CA ASN A 31 13.07 34.06 5.25
C ASN A 31 13.51 35.00 4.12
N TYR A 32 13.05 34.72 2.91
CA TYR A 32 13.35 35.50 1.69
C TYR A 32 12.05 35.92 1.00
N PHE A 33 12.07 37.09 0.37
CA PHE A 33 10.97 37.51 -0.49
C PHE A 33 11.09 36.81 -1.83
N ALA A 34 10.05 36.09 -2.26
CA ALA A 34 10.03 35.37 -3.53
C ALA A 34 9.37 36.21 -4.63
N THR A 35 9.80 36.02 -5.88
CA THR A 35 9.19 36.68 -7.05
C THR A 35 8.14 35.79 -7.73
N ASP A 36 7.33 36.41 -8.60
CA ASP A 36 6.44 35.75 -9.56
C ASP A 36 5.13 35.20 -8.96
N TYR A 37 5.13 34.02 -8.32
CA TYR A 37 3.90 33.32 -7.90
C TYR A 37 3.78 32.99 -6.41
N PHE A 38 4.87 33.15 -5.66
CA PHE A 38 4.97 32.96 -4.23
C PHE A 38 5.45 34.26 -3.58
N ASP A 39 5.03 34.51 -2.34
CA ASP A 39 5.36 35.75 -1.61
C ASP A 39 6.58 35.55 -0.70
N VAL A 40 6.72 34.35 -0.13
CA VAL A 40 7.77 34.04 0.86
C VAL A 40 8.43 32.71 0.53
N MET A 41 9.75 32.69 0.58
CA MET A 41 10.56 31.47 0.64
C MET A 41 11.17 31.34 2.03
N LYS A 42 10.77 30.30 2.77
CA LYS A 42 11.36 29.91 4.05
C LYS A 42 12.36 28.79 3.81
N VAL A 43 13.58 28.93 4.30
CA VAL A 43 14.62 27.90 4.19
C VAL A 43 15.01 27.44 5.59
N GLU A 44 14.98 26.13 5.79
CA GLU A 44 15.39 25.48 7.02
C GLU A 44 16.57 24.54 6.73
N ARG A 45 17.62 24.66 7.54
CA ARG A 45 18.73 23.70 7.52
C ARG A 45 18.35 22.49 8.36
N LYS A 46 18.53 21.29 7.82
CA LYS A 46 18.33 20.03 8.55
C LYS A 46 19.66 19.34 8.77
N GLU A 47 19.80 18.70 9.93
CA GLU A 47 20.87 17.74 10.13
C GLU A 47 20.44 16.36 9.62
N LEU A 48 21.40 15.57 9.13
CA LEU A 48 21.16 14.17 8.78
C LEU A 48 20.71 13.31 9.98
N SER A 49 20.86 13.77 11.22
CA SER A 49 20.34 13.13 12.44
C SER A 49 18.85 13.41 12.68
N SER A 50 18.25 14.33 11.91
CA SER A 50 16.82 14.60 11.95
C SER A 50 16.05 13.39 11.42
N PRO A 51 14.78 13.16 11.84
CA PRO A 51 13.95 12.14 11.21
C PRO A 51 13.89 12.33 9.68
N LEU A 52 13.97 11.24 8.92
CA LEU A 52 13.95 11.31 7.46
C LEU A 52 12.66 11.94 6.93
N THR A 53 11.54 11.75 7.63
CA THR A 53 10.28 12.50 7.39
C THR A 53 10.53 14.00 7.43
N SER A 54 11.19 14.53 8.46
CA SER A 54 11.56 15.95 8.55
C SER A 54 12.54 16.39 7.46
N ILE A 55 13.47 15.53 7.02
CA ILE A 55 14.42 15.82 5.93
C ILE A 55 13.68 15.94 4.58
N MET A 56 12.70 15.07 4.36
CA MET A 56 11.81 15.07 3.20
C MET A 56 10.72 16.14 3.28
N GLY A 57 10.67 16.90 4.37
CA GLY A 57 9.64 17.91 4.62
C GLY A 57 8.24 17.33 4.88
N ILE A 58 8.15 16.08 5.35
CA ILE A 58 6.93 15.32 5.71
C ILE A 58 6.53 15.71 7.12
N TRP A 59 5.58 16.63 7.22
CA TRP A 59 5.14 17.20 8.49
C TRP A 59 3.69 16.79 8.81
N PRO A 60 3.46 15.99 9.86
CA PRO A 60 2.11 15.61 10.26
C PRO A 60 1.32 16.72 10.98
N ASP A 61 1.97 17.74 11.58
CA ASP A 61 1.33 18.61 12.57
C ASP A 61 1.43 20.14 12.34
N GLU A 62 2.06 20.62 11.26
CA GLU A 62 2.06 22.07 10.99
C GLU A 62 0.71 22.52 10.44
N LYS A 63 -0.11 23.11 11.31
CA LYS A 63 -1.29 23.87 10.89
C LYS A 63 -0.83 24.96 9.91
N MET A 64 -1.31 24.89 8.67
CA MET A 64 -1.23 26.04 7.77
C MET A 64 -1.81 27.25 8.51
N ASP A 65 -1.09 28.37 8.41
CA ASP A 65 -1.61 29.63 8.92
C ASP A 65 -2.94 29.91 8.22
N ILE A 66 -3.91 30.52 8.91
CA ILE A 66 -5.20 30.93 8.31
C ILE A 66 -4.95 31.86 7.10
N LEU A 67 -3.78 32.49 7.06
CA LEU A 67 -3.33 33.37 5.99
C LEU A 67 -2.62 32.65 4.83
N ASP A 68 -2.33 31.35 4.87
CA ASP A 68 -1.65 30.66 3.76
C ASP A 68 -2.66 30.27 2.64
N VAL A 69 -2.44 30.73 1.41
CA VAL A 69 -3.29 30.46 0.22
C VAL A 69 -2.79 29.25 -0.57
N ALA A 70 -1.48 29.08 -0.64
CA ALA A 70 -0.79 28.00 -1.33
C ALA A 70 0.59 27.82 -0.69
N ALA A 71 1.04 26.57 -0.52
CA ALA A 71 2.41 26.31 -0.12
C ALA A 71 2.99 25.13 -0.90
N GLN A 72 4.31 25.14 -1.06
CA GLN A 72 5.05 24.05 -1.69
C GLN A 72 6.39 23.87 -1.00
N SER A 73 6.73 22.63 -0.68
CA SER A 73 8.00 22.27 -0.03
C SER A 73 8.91 21.48 -0.97
N TYR A 74 10.18 21.86 -1.00
CA TYR A 74 11.26 21.17 -1.71
C TYR A 74 12.35 20.78 -0.72
N SER A 75 12.91 19.59 -0.92
CA SER A 75 14.06 19.11 -0.14
C SER A 75 15.28 19.03 -1.04
N LEU A 76 16.37 19.66 -0.60
CA LEU A 76 17.64 19.76 -1.30
C LEU A 76 18.71 19.00 -0.51
N TYR A 77 19.53 18.23 -1.22
CA TYR A 77 20.57 17.40 -0.63
C TYR A 77 21.85 17.49 -1.46
N CYS A 78 22.96 17.84 -0.81
CA CYS A 78 24.30 17.84 -1.39
C CYS A 78 25.14 16.84 -0.59
N SER A 79 25.60 15.78 -1.26
CA SER A 79 26.33 14.68 -0.61
C SER A 79 27.72 15.12 -0.15
N ALA A 80 28.33 14.35 0.75
CA ALA A 80 29.70 14.61 1.19
C ALA A 80 30.70 14.61 0.01
N GLU A 81 30.49 13.74 -0.99
CA GLU A 81 31.32 13.67 -2.20
C GLU A 81 31.18 14.91 -3.08
N MET A 82 29.95 15.40 -3.29
CA MET A 82 29.69 16.65 -4.01
C MET A 82 30.36 17.83 -3.29
N MET A 83 30.28 17.88 -1.96
CA MET A 83 30.93 18.89 -1.13
C MET A 83 32.46 18.87 -1.22
N GLU A 84 33.09 17.70 -1.35
CA GLU A 84 34.54 17.62 -1.56
C GLU A 84 34.97 18.10 -2.96
N LEU A 85 34.12 17.98 -3.98
CA LEU A 85 34.37 18.54 -5.31
C LEU A 85 34.28 20.08 -5.34
N GLU A 86 33.45 20.66 -4.47
CA GLU A 86 33.31 22.11 -4.26
C GLU A 86 34.46 22.72 -3.44
N LYS A 87 35.27 21.90 -2.77
CA LYS A 87 36.21 22.34 -1.75
C LYS A 87 37.38 23.15 -2.31
N GLY A 88 37.62 24.31 -1.70
CA GLY A 88 38.76 25.18 -2.03
C GLY A 88 38.55 26.05 -3.27
N LYS A 89 37.35 26.05 -3.85
CA LYS A 89 36.94 26.95 -4.93
C LYS A 89 36.26 28.20 -4.35
N GLU A 90 36.62 29.38 -4.84
CA GLU A 90 36.13 30.66 -4.29
C GLU A 90 34.67 30.93 -4.67
N GLU A 91 34.22 30.39 -5.80
CA GLU A 91 32.86 30.51 -6.32
C GLU A 91 31.87 29.51 -5.70
N CYS A 92 32.35 28.55 -4.90
CA CYS A 92 31.55 27.52 -4.24
C CYS A 92 31.41 27.80 -2.74
N GLY A 93 30.19 27.82 -2.22
CA GLY A 93 29.90 28.18 -0.81
C GLY A 93 28.45 27.94 -0.46
N ASP A 94 28.02 28.31 0.77
CA ASP A 94 26.60 28.22 1.14
C ASP A 94 25.83 29.46 0.63
N PRO A 95 25.03 29.36 -0.45
CA PRO A 95 24.32 30.51 -1.00
C PRO A 95 23.21 31.03 -0.07
N PHE A 96 22.81 30.25 0.94
CA PHE A 96 21.79 30.65 1.92
C PHE A 96 22.37 31.46 3.09
N VAL A 97 23.70 31.60 3.19
CA VAL A 97 24.37 32.41 4.22
C VAL A 97 24.84 33.74 3.62
N CYS A 98 24.60 34.84 4.33
CA CYS A 98 24.96 36.19 3.86
C CYS A 98 26.31 36.62 4.42
N GLU A 99 27.42 36.22 3.80
CA GLU A 99 28.75 36.66 4.25
C GLU A 99 29.19 37.99 3.60
N ASN A 100 28.59 38.37 2.46
CA ASN A 100 28.97 39.56 1.69
C ASN A 100 27.75 40.44 1.36
N ILE A 101 27.74 41.67 1.87
CA ILE A 101 26.67 42.68 1.71
C ILE A 101 26.36 42.99 0.22
N LYS A 102 27.32 42.76 -0.68
CA LYS A 102 27.16 42.99 -2.13
C LYS A 102 26.36 41.90 -2.86
N MET A 103 26.15 40.71 -2.27
CA MET A 103 25.47 39.57 -2.91
C MET A 103 24.01 39.48 -2.45
N GLN A 104 23.16 40.28 -3.09
CA GLN A 104 21.80 40.60 -2.66
C GLN A 104 20.72 39.66 -3.25
N PHE A 105 21.00 39.02 -4.38
CA PHE A 105 20.02 38.20 -5.09
C PHE A 105 20.26 36.72 -4.85
N LEU A 106 19.30 36.03 -4.22
CA LEU A 106 19.31 34.57 -4.08
C LEU A 106 18.39 33.97 -5.15
N SER A 107 18.91 33.08 -5.97
CA SER A 107 18.12 32.40 -7.01
C SER A 107 18.24 30.90 -6.88
N MET A 108 17.14 30.20 -7.15
CA MET A 108 17.11 28.74 -7.26
C MET A 108 16.71 28.37 -8.68
N ILE A 109 17.58 27.67 -9.39
CA ILE A 109 17.36 27.15 -10.73
C ILE A 109 17.12 25.65 -10.61
N GLN A 110 15.87 25.23 -10.73
CA GLN A 110 15.49 23.82 -10.85
C GLN A 110 15.87 23.31 -12.24
N VAL A 111 16.56 22.18 -12.31
CA VAL A 111 17.06 21.55 -13.52
C VAL A 111 16.43 20.16 -13.69
N HIS A 112 15.87 19.91 -14.86
CA HIS A 112 15.37 18.60 -15.27
C HIS A 112 16.22 18.04 -16.41
N ILE A 113 16.59 16.77 -16.29
CA ILE A 113 17.24 15.99 -17.33
C ILE A 113 16.16 15.53 -18.31
N THR A 114 16.34 15.81 -19.60
CA THR A 114 15.38 15.38 -20.61
C THR A 114 15.44 13.85 -20.80
N PRO A 115 14.29 13.15 -20.92
CA PRO A 115 14.25 11.71 -21.17
C PRO A 115 15.06 11.24 -22.37
N GLU A 116 15.17 12.08 -23.40
CA GLU A 116 15.95 11.82 -24.60
C GLU A 116 17.44 11.68 -24.28
N VAL A 117 17.96 12.49 -23.35
CA VAL A 117 19.33 12.32 -22.85
C VAL A 117 19.44 11.00 -22.11
N ILE A 118 18.52 10.69 -21.20
CA ILE A 118 18.58 9.47 -20.40
C ILE A 118 18.53 8.20 -21.28
N ALA A 119 17.78 8.24 -22.39
CA ALA A 119 17.67 7.13 -23.33
C ALA A 119 18.93 6.91 -24.19
N HIS A 120 19.58 8.00 -24.62
CA HIS A 120 20.62 7.96 -25.66
C HIS A 120 22.04 8.31 -25.20
N ALA A 121 22.18 8.98 -24.06
CA ALA A 121 23.47 9.33 -23.49
C ALA A 121 24.14 8.12 -22.86
N LEU A 122 25.44 7.95 -23.14
CA LEU A 122 26.30 7.00 -22.43
C LEU A 122 25.66 5.60 -22.28
N PRO A 123 25.22 4.96 -23.39
CA PRO A 123 24.42 3.74 -23.34
C PRO A 123 25.12 2.58 -22.64
N THR A 124 26.46 2.60 -22.62
CA THR A 124 27.32 1.63 -21.93
C THR A 124 27.49 1.87 -20.43
N LYS A 125 27.13 3.06 -19.93
CA LYS A 125 27.26 3.42 -18.52
C LYS A 125 26.02 3.00 -17.71
N ASN A 126 26.12 2.88 -16.40
CA ASN A 126 24.96 2.62 -15.55
C ASN A 126 24.25 3.94 -15.11
N ALA A 127 23.10 3.85 -14.44
CA ALA A 127 22.31 5.04 -14.06
C ALA A 127 23.10 6.03 -13.18
N GLU A 128 23.91 5.53 -12.24
CA GLU A 128 24.73 6.34 -11.32
C GLU A 128 25.79 7.12 -12.09
N GLU A 129 26.57 6.45 -12.93
CA GLU A 129 27.62 7.10 -13.73
C GLU A 129 27.07 8.16 -14.71
N LEU A 130 25.80 8.03 -15.12
CA LEU A 130 25.10 9.04 -15.90
C LEU A 130 24.77 10.27 -15.06
N ILE A 131 24.24 10.07 -13.84
CA ILE A 131 23.88 11.17 -12.94
C ILE A 131 25.13 11.91 -12.47
N ASP A 132 26.23 11.22 -12.18
CA ASP A 132 27.50 11.85 -11.82
C ASP A 132 28.09 12.65 -12.99
N ALA A 133 27.99 12.12 -14.22
CA ALA A 133 28.39 12.84 -15.41
C ALA A 133 27.54 14.10 -15.65
N VAL A 134 26.24 14.04 -15.35
CA VAL A 134 25.35 15.21 -15.42
C VAL A 134 25.67 16.22 -14.31
N TYR A 135 25.99 15.77 -13.10
CA TYR A 135 26.42 16.67 -12.04
C TYR A 135 27.71 17.41 -12.40
N GLN A 136 28.73 16.68 -12.85
CA GLN A 136 30.00 17.26 -13.30
C GLN A 136 29.78 18.23 -14.47
N ASP A 137 28.93 17.80 -15.41
CA ASP A 137 28.09 18.63 -16.28
C ASP A 137 27.83 20.07 -15.82
N LEU A 138 26.83 20.13 -14.95
CA LEU A 138 26.28 21.36 -14.40
C LEU A 138 27.34 22.15 -13.64
N PHE A 139 28.21 21.46 -12.89
CA PHE A 139 29.26 22.08 -12.10
C PHE A 139 30.29 22.79 -12.98
N ASP A 140 30.84 22.10 -13.98
CA ASP A 140 31.83 22.65 -14.91
C ASP A 140 31.24 23.84 -15.68
N ALA A 141 29.99 23.74 -16.12
CA ALA A 141 29.32 24.82 -16.85
C ALA A 141 29.14 26.08 -15.99
N VAL A 142 28.79 25.93 -14.71
CA VAL A 142 28.59 27.09 -13.81
C VAL A 142 29.94 27.65 -13.34
N SER A 143 30.95 26.81 -13.07
CA SER A 143 32.31 27.27 -12.75
C SER A 143 32.96 28.00 -13.92
N GLU A 144 32.84 27.51 -15.16
CA GLU A 144 33.37 28.20 -16.35
C GLU A 144 32.70 29.57 -16.54
N PHE A 145 31.41 29.67 -16.23
CA PHE A 145 30.71 30.96 -16.23
C PHE A 145 31.25 31.90 -15.14
N ALA A 146 31.58 31.37 -13.94
CA ALA A 146 32.20 32.15 -12.88
C ALA A 146 33.55 32.73 -13.33
N ASP A 147 34.43 31.89 -13.88
CA ASP A 147 35.77 32.26 -14.34
C ASP A 147 35.77 33.31 -15.46
N THR A 148 34.77 33.25 -16.36
CA THR A 148 34.67 34.14 -17.53
C THR A 148 33.90 35.44 -17.23
N SER A 149 33.10 35.48 -16.18
CA SER A 149 32.30 36.64 -15.80
C SER A 149 33.15 37.69 -15.08
N SER A 150 33.84 38.54 -15.84
CA SER A 150 34.78 39.56 -15.35
C SER A 150 34.21 40.61 -14.37
N ASN A 151 32.90 40.62 -14.07
CA ASN A 151 32.24 41.56 -13.15
C ASN A 151 31.22 40.91 -12.19
N GLY A 152 30.94 39.61 -12.27
CA GLY A 152 29.83 38.98 -11.52
C GLY A 152 30.29 38.32 -10.23
N LEU A 153 30.28 39.03 -9.10
CA LEU A 153 30.45 38.41 -7.78
C LEU A 153 29.23 37.51 -7.48
N PHE A 154 29.40 36.19 -7.54
CA PHE A 154 28.39 35.23 -7.09
C PHE A 154 29.02 33.98 -6.45
N VAL A 155 28.25 33.31 -5.60
CA VAL A 155 28.54 32.02 -4.98
C VAL A 155 27.43 31.06 -5.36
N PHE A 156 27.75 29.80 -5.66
CA PHE A 156 26.74 28.79 -5.96
C PHE A 156 27.00 27.46 -5.23
N ARG A 157 25.94 26.65 -5.16
CA ARG A 157 25.97 25.23 -4.79
C ARG A 157 24.95 24.46 -5.61
N ILE A 158 25.30 23.23 -5.96
CA ILE A 158 24.40 22.32 -6.68
C ILE A 158 23.88 21.27 -5.70
N TYR A 159 22.57 21.08 -5.71
CA TYR A 159 21.89 20.08 -4.89
C TYR A 159 21.20 19.03 -5.76
N LYS A 160 21.25 17.76 -5.35
CA LYS A 160 20.26 16.77 -5.77
C LYS A 160 18.93 17.17 -5.12
N MET A 161 17.85 17.24 -5.90
CA MET A 161 16.52 17.44 -5.31
C MET A 161 16.04 16.09 -4.77
N LEU A 162 15.46 16.04 -3.57
CA LEU A 162 14.75 14.84 -3.07
C LEU A 162 13.26 14.86 -3.43
N SER A 163 12.76 16.08 -3.68
CA SER A 163 11.44 16.39 -4.21
C SER A 163 11.44 16.43 -5.76
N ALA A 164 10.51 17.18 -6.37
CA ALA A 164 10.36 17.32 -7.82
C ALA A 164 11.58 17.97 -8.51
N GLY A 165 11.90 17.54 -9.73
CA GLY A 165 13.12 17.94 -10.47
C GLY A 165 14.30 16.99 -10.22
N ASP A 166 15.39 17.14 -10.96
CA ASP A 166 16.56 16.26 -10.79
C ASP A 166 17.65 16.97 -9.95
N PHE A 167 17.99 18.21 -10.31
CA PHE A 167 18.97 19.04 -9.60
C PHE A 167 18.44 20.46 -9.33
N ALA A 168 19.00 21.13 -8.33
CA ALA A 168 18.81 22.56 -8.10
C ALA A 168 20.18 23.25 -8.06
N VAL A 169 20.38 24.24 -8.94
CA VAL A 169 21.52 25.16 -8.86
C VAL A 169 21.06 26.37 -8.07
N VAL A 170 21.57 26.49 -6.84
CA VAL A 170 21.26 27.63 -5.96
C VAL A 170 22.44 28.59 -6.03
N LEU A 171 22.15 29.84 -6.36
CA LEU A 171 23.18 30.88 -6.53
C LEU A 171 22.79 32.14 -5.77
N ARG A 172 23.78 32.75 -5.13
CA ARG A 172 23.70 34.06 -4.49
C ARG A 172 24.60 35.02 -5.25
N SER A 173 24.05 36.12 -5.75
CA SER A 173 24.74 36.99 -6.72
C SER A 173 24.51 38.46 -6.44
N ALA A 174 25.44 39.29 -6.93
CA ALA A 174 25.33 40.75 -6.90
C ALA A 174 24.36 41.32 -7.96
N GLU A 175 24.08 40.59 -9.04
CA GLU A 175 23.19 41.01 -10.12
C GLU A 175 22.08 39.98 -10.35
N ALA A 176 20.82 40.43 -10.45
CA ALA A 176 19.68 39.55 -10.73
C ALA A 176 19.81 38.78 -12.07
N GLU A 177 20.46 39.40 -13.07
CA GLU A 177 20.67 38.83 -14.40
C GLU A 177 21.54 37.58 -14.40
N THR A 178 22.41 37.42 -13.39
CA THR A 178 23.31 36.27 -13.25
C THR A 178 22.54 34.96 -13.29
N SER A 179 21.42 34.88 -12.58
CA SER A 179 20.55 33.70 -12.58
C SER A 179 19.98 33.36 -13.96
N PHE A 180 19.60 34.39 -14.74
CA PHE A 180 19.08 34.22 -16.10
C PHE A 180 20.17 33.79 -17.08
N LYS A 181 21.37 34.37 -16.97
CA LYS A 181 22.55 34.03 -17.78
C LYS A 181 22.97 32.58 -17.54
N VAL A 182 23.11 32.17 -16.27
CA VAL A 182 23.38 30.78 -15.87
C VAL A 182 22.28 29.82 -16.37
N SER A 183 21.02 30.12 -16.09
CA SER A 183 19.88 29.31 -16.55
C SER A 183 19.84 29.15 -18.08
N SER A 184 20.19 30.20 -18.82
CA SER A 184 20.26 30.18 -20.29
C SER A 184 21.48 29.42 -20.81
N LEU A 185 22.62 29.48 -20.12
CA LEU A 185 23.79 28.67 -20.43
C LEU A 185 23.43 27.18 -20.34
N LEU A 186 22.82 26.76 -19.23
CA LEU A 186 22.40 25.38 -19.01
C LEU A 186 21.39 24.91 -20.09
N ARG A 187 20.41 25.73 -20.46
CA ARG A 187 19.44 25.40 -21.53
C ARG A 187 20.05 25.32 -22.94
N ARG A 188 21.22 25.92 -23.16
CA ARG A 188 21.92 25.89 -24.46
C ARG A 188 22.82 24.68 -24.60
N ARG A 189 23.05 23.91 -23.53
CA ARG A 189 23.80 22.66 -23.55
C ARG A 189 23.10 21.66 -24.46
N VAL A 190 23.85 21.06 -25.38
CA VAL A 190 23.35 20.11 -26.37
C VAL A 190 24.25 18.88 -26.45
N MET A 191 23.66 17.73 -26.69
CA MET A 191 24.39 16.48 -26.92
C MET A 191 25.14 16.54 -28.26
N ALA A 192 26.40 16.07 -28.36
CA ALA A 192 27.13 16.09 -29.63
C ALA A 192 27.05 14.74 -30.37
N GLY A 193 27.22 14.78 -31.70
CA GLY A 193 27.11 13.62 -32.59
C GLY A 193 25.78 13.49 -33.33
N SER A 194 24.77 14.31 -33.01
CA SER A 194 23.50 14.38 -33.75
C SER A 194 23.62 15.34 -34.95
N SER A 195 24.09 14.84 -36.09
CA SER A 195 24.36 15.64 -37.30
C SER A 195 23.13 16.35 -37.90
N GLU A 196 21.92 15.95 -37.53
CA GLU A 196 20.69 16.52 -38.14
C GLU A 196 19.81 17.35 -37.19
N LYS A 197 19.83 17.15 -35.86
CA LYS A 197 19.06 17.95 -34.88
C LYS A 197 19.69 18.00 -33.48
N LYS A 198 19.82 19.20 -32.90
CA LYS A 198 20.36 19.44 -31.55
C LYS A 198 19.39 18.97 -30.46
N ILE A 199 19.74 17.93 -29.69
CA ILE A 199 18.99 17.51 -28.48
C ILE A 199 19.49 18.37 -27.31
N VAL A 200 18.57 19.13 -26.70
CA VAL A 200 18.87 19.97 -25.52
C VAL A 200 18.98 19.09 -24.28
N LEU A 201 20.03 19.30 -23.48
CA LEU A 201 20.31 18.45 -22.32
C LEU A 201 19.35 18.73 -21.15
N TYR A 202 19.09 20.01 -20.90
CA TYR A 202 18.44 20.44 -19.66
C TYR A 202 17.25 21.37 -19.91
N LYS A 203 16.20 21.17 -19.10
CA LYS A 203 15.12 22.13 -18.94
C LYS A 203 15.27 22.82 -17.59
N THR A 204 15.17 24.15 -17.56
CA THR A 204 15.39 24.94 -16.34
C THR A 204 14.18 25.80 -15.98
N TYR A 205 13.87 25.86 -14.69
CA TYR A 205 12.92 26.79 -14.10
C TYR A 205 13.62 27.61 -13.03
N THR A 206 13.45 28.93 -13.05
CA THR A 206 14.22 29.84 -12.20
C THR A 206 13.29 30.65 -11.30
N LEU A 207 13.56 30.61 -9.99
CA LEU A 207 12.98 31.49 -8.99
C LEU A 207 14.05 32.49 -8.54
N LEU A 208 13.71 33.78 -8.57
CA LEU A 208 14.54 34.86 -8.04
C LEU A 208 13.96 35.32 -6.70
N THR A 209 14.81 35.53 -5.70
CA THR A 209 14.43 35.97 -4.35
C THR A 209 15.39 37.05 -3.84
N PHE A 210 14.93 37.89 -2.91
CA PHE A 210 15.73 38.97 -2.31
C PHE A 210 15.81 38.82 -0.78
N GLY A 211 16.95 39.21 -0.20
CA GLY A 211 17.10 39.30 1.26
C GLY A 211 16.35 40.51 1.85
N ASN A 212 15.85 40.36 3.09
CA ASN A 212 15.06 41.40 3.77
C ASN A 212 15.83 42.73 4.01
N ASP A 213 17.16 42.71 4.02
CA ASP A 213 18.01 43.86 4.36
C ASP A 213 18.23 44.85 3.21
N ILE A 214 17.92 44.47 1.96
CA ILE A 214 18.18 45.26 0.75
C ILE A 214 17.24 46.47 0.65
N ILE A 215 16.01 46.32 1.14
CA ILE A 215 15.00 47.40 1.16
C ILE A 215 15.43 48.52 2.12
N ARG A 216 16.37 48.27 3.04
CA ARG A 216 16.87 49.28 3.99
C ARG A 216 18.04 50.11 3.44
N GLN A 217 18.95 49.52 2.67
CA GLN A 217 20.17 50.21 2.19
C GLN A 217 19.92 51.21 1.04
N GLU A 218 19.02 50.90 0.08
CA GLU A 218 18.71 51.85 -1.01
C GLU A 218 17.97 53.11 -0.53
N ILE A 219 17.27 53.04 0.61
CA ILE A 219 16.57 54.17 1.23
C ILE A 219 17.55 55.11 1.96
N GLU A 220 18.70 54.58 2.40
CA GLU A 220 19.72 55.34 3.13
C GLU A 220 20.80 55.91 2.20
N GLU A 221 21.24 55.20 1.15
CA GLU A 221 22.29 55.67 0.21
C GLU A 221 21.80 56.72 -0.80
N GLN A 222 20.50 56.79 -1.10
CA GLN A 222 19.93 57.88 -1.92
C GLN A 222 19.91 59.25 -1.23
N ARG A 223 20.36 59.36 0.03
CA ARG A 223 20.47 60.64 0.73
C ARG A 223 21.79 61.38 0.49
N ASP A 224 22.86 60.70 0.08
CA ASP A 224 24.20 61.29 0.17
C ASP A 224 24.93 61.59 -1.16
N ASP A 225 24.54 61.05 -2.31
CA ASP A 225 25.23 61.31 -3.59
C ASP A 225 24.41 62.10 -4.62
N ILE A 226 24.20 63.39 -4.34
CA ILE A 226 23.84 64.39 -5.35
C ILE A 226 25.14 65.08 -5.78
N ASN A 227 25.85 64.53 -6.78
CA ASN A 227 26.66 65.30 -7.75
C ASN A 227 27.47 64.34 -8.65
N LEU A 228 26.90 63.93 -9.79
CA LEU A 228 27.61 63.78 -11.06
C LEU A 228 26.61 63.40 -12.17
N SER A 229 26.11 64.44 -12.84
CA SER A 229 25.47 64.31 -14.15
C SER A 229 26.51 63.90 -15.19
N GLN A 230 26.26 62.82 -15.93
CA GLN A 230 26.12 62.80 -17.40
C GLN A 230 26.42 61.40 -17.98
N VAL A 231 25.62 61.09 -19.02
CA VAL A 231 25.76 60.01 -20.00
C VAL A 231 25.21 58.64 -19.58
N ARG A 232 23.96 58.37 -19.99
CA ARG A 232 23.60 57.12 -20.68
C ARG A 232 22.35 57.28 -21.53
N THR A 233 22.56 57.10 -22.83
CA THR A 233 21.62 56.85 -23.91
C THR A 233 20.72 55.65 -23.64
N THR A 234 19.42 55.81 -23.91
CA THR A 234 18.47 54.82 -24.45
C THR A 234 18.66 53.34 -24.04
N GLY A 235 17.92 52.92 -23.01
CA GLY A 235 17.61 51.52 -22.70
C GLY A 235 16.09 51.38 -22.48
N ASN A 236 15.48 50.54 -23.30
CA ASN A 236 14.05 50.31 -23.50
C ASN A 236 13.28 49.87 -22.24
N ASP A 237 11.96 50.08 -22.25
CA ASP A 237 10.98 49.65 -21.23
C ASP A 237 11.35 48.35 -20.51
N ARG A 238 11.25 48.36 -19.17
CA ARG A 238 11.79 47.34 -18.27
C ARG A 238 10.73 46.62 -17.45
N PHE A 239 9.49 47.08 -17.45
CA PHE A 239 8.38 46.44 -16.76
C PHE A 239 7.20 46.21 -17.71
N VAL A 240 6.51 45.08 -17.56
CA VAL A 240 5.20 44.83 -18.16
C VAL A 240 4.16 44.75 -17.06
N LEU A 241 3.16 45.61 -17.16
CA LEU A 241 1.94 45.47 -16.39
C LEU A 241 0.91 44.71 -17.22
N ARG A 242 0.41 43.61 -16.69
CA ARG A 242 -0.67 42.80 -17.25
C ARG A 242 -1.93 43.06 -16.45
N CYS A 243 -2.96 43.57 -17.11
CA CYS A 243 -4.14 44.11 -16.47
C CYS A 243 -5.40 43.44 -17.02
N CYS A 244 -6.41 43.27 -16.17
CA CYS A 244 -7.74 42.82 -16.55
C CYS A 244 -8.75 43.91 -16.18
N TYR A 245 -9.62 44.26 -17.10
CA TYR A 245 -10.70 45.21 -16.89
C TYR A 245 -11.76 44.60 -15.98
N SER A 246 -12.37 45.43 -15.13
CA SER A 246 -13.50 45.02 -14.32
C SER A 246 -14.82 45.08 -15.11
N ASN A 247 -15.88 44.43 -14.63
CA ASN A 247 -17.22 44.59 -15.22
C ASN A 247 -17.71 46.05 -15.17
N LEU A 248 -17.21 46.85 -14.23
CA LEU A 248 -17.54 48.26 -14.08
C LEU A 248 -16.94 49.13 -15.19
N TYR A 249 -15.74 48.77 -15.67
CA TYR A 249 -15.11 49.39 -16.82
C TYR A 249 -15.97 49.21 -18.08
N TRP A 250 -16.38 47.97 -18.36
CA TRP A 250 -17.19 47.66 -19.54
C TRP A 250 -18.56 48.35 -19.50
N SER A 251 -19.14 48.49 -18.31
CA SER A 251 -20.42 49.17 -18.09
C SER A 251 -20.34 50.70 -18.27
N ASN A 252 -19.13 51.28 -18.22
CA ASN A 252 -18.90 52.73 -18.34
C ASN A 252 -17.96 53.08 -19.50
N LYS A 253 -17.82 52.17 -20.47
CA LYS A 253 -16.86 52.29 -21.57
C LYS A 253 -16.95 53.62 -22.32
N GLU A 254 -18.15 54.12 -22.57
CA GLU A 254 -18.39 55.41 -23.26
C GLU A 254 -17.76 56.60 -22.50
N LYS A 255 -17.87 56.63 -21.16
CA LYS A 255 -17.25 57.68 -20.32
C LYS A 255 -15.73 57.58 -20.30
N VAL A 256 -15.20 56.36 -20.34
CA VAL A 256 -13.76 56.12 -20.42
C VAL A 256 -13.21 56.57 -21.77
N ASP A 257 -13.91 56.27 -22.87
CA ASP A 257 -13.54 56.70 -24.22
C ASP A 257 -13.58 58.23 -24.36
N GLU A 258 -14.52 58.92 -23.70
CA GLU A 258 -14.57 60.38 -23.62
C GLU A 258 -13.40 60.98 -22.83
N TYR A 259 -13.07 60.42 -21.66
CA TYR A 259 -11.91 60.84 -20.86
C TYR A 259 -10.60 60.68 -21.65
N LEU A 260 -10.43 59.56 -22.34
CA LEU A 260 -9.25 59.25 -23.14
C LEU A 260 -9.07 60.21 -24.33
N LYS A 261 -10.16 60.64 -24.96
CA LYS A 261 -10.15 61.64 -26.05
C LYS A 261 -9.85 63.04 -25.53
N ALA A 262 -10.41 63.43 -24.38
CA ALA A 262 -10.23 64.76 -23.81
C ALA A 262 -8.80 65.00 -23.30
N GLU A 263 -8.18 63.98 -22.71
CA GLU A 263 -6.84 64.06 -22.11
C GLU A 263 -5.70 63.71 -23.09
N ASN A 264 -6.03 63.38 -24.35
CA ASN A 264 -5.08 63.01 -25.41
C ASN A 264 -4.09 61.90 -24.99
N ILE A 265 -4.54 60.98 -24.14
CA ILE A 265 -3.71 59.96 -23.48
C ILE A 265 -3.05 59.02 -24.49
N PHE A 266 -3.70 58.73 -25.62
CA PHE A 266 -3.22 57.76 -26.61
C PHE A 266 -2.09 58.28 -27.52
N SER A 267 -1.65 59.54 -27.42
CA SER A 267 -0.51 60.02 -28.22
C SER A 267 0.80 59.43 -27.68
N GLY A 268 1.13 58.20 -28.09
CA GLY A 268 2.39 57.51 -27.75
C GLY A 268 2.24 56.23 -26.92
N ILE A 269 1.03 55.80 -26.56
CA ILE A 269 0.79 54.58 -25.78
C ILE A 269 0.49 53.39 -26.68
N GLN A 270 1.22 52.29 -26.51
CA GLN A 270 0.88 50.98 -27.08
C GLN A 270 0.27 50.07 -26.01
N LEU A 271 -1.05 49.86 -26.08
CA LEU A 271 -1.74 48.80 -25.34
C LEU A 271 -1.73 47.53 -26.19
N TYR A 272 -1.26 46.42 -25.63
CA TYR A 272 -1.26 45.13 -26.31
C TYR A 272 -2.43 44.28 -25.80
N GLY A 273 -3.37 43.94 -26.68
CA GLY A 273 -4.43 42.98 -26.37
C GLY A 273 -3.85 41.59 -26.11
N LEU A 274 -4.31 40.93 -25.05
CA LEU A 274 -3.88 39.57 -24.69
C LEU A 274 -5.04 38.59 -24.92
N ASN A 275 -4.75 37.39 -25.41
CA ASN A 275 -5.72 36.28 -25.39
C ASN A 275 -5.50 35.47 -24.09
N GLY A 276 -6.54 35.34 -23.26
CA GLY A 276 -6.52 34.55 -22.02
C GLY A 276 -6.89 35.37 -20.77
N ARG A 277 -6.32 35.01 -19.60
CA ARG A 277 -6.68 35.50 -18.26
C ARG A 277 -6.58 37.03 -18.03
N TYR A 278 -5.90 37.77 -18.91
CA TYR A 278 -5.73 39.24 -18.81
C TYR A 278 -6.22 39.90 -20.09
N ASP A 279 -6.82 41.09 -19.99
CA ASP A 279 -7.40 41.78 -21.14
C ASP A 279 -6.37 42.59 -21.94
N PHE A 280 -5.36 43.14 -21.25
CA PHE A 280 -4.32 43.92 -21.91
C PHE A 280 -3.01 43.89 -21.14
N SER A 281 -1.91 44.20 -21.85
CA SER A 281 -0.64 44.50 -21.22
C SER A 281 -0.03 45.80 -21.72
N VAL A 282 0.79 46.38 -20.86
CA VAL A 282 1.44 47.67 -21.05
C VAL A 282 2.90 47.53 -20.70
N ARG A 283 3.79 48.06 -21.54
CA ARG A 283 5.21 48.19 -21.23
C ARG A 283 5.46 49.56 -20.62
N ILE A 284 6.17 49.57 -19.50
CA ILE A 284 6.53 50.78 -18.77
C ILE A 284 8.00 50.73 -18.34
N THR A 285 8.58 51.90 -18.11
CA THR A 285 9.95 52.09 -17.62
C THR A 285 10.01 51.95 -16.10
N ASP A 286 11.21 51.75 -15.54
CA ASP A 286 11.43 51.68 -14.09
C ASP A 286 10.89 52.91 -13.36
N MET A 287 11.10 54.11 -13.92
CA MET A 287 10.63 55.36 -13.33
C MET A 287 9.10 55.45 -13.31
N GLN A 288 8.43 55.02 -14.39
CA GLN A 288 6.96 54.95 -14.44
C GLN A 288 6.42 53.89 -13.48
N PHE A 289 7.11 52.75 -13.33
CA PHE A 289 6.73 51.70 -12.40
C PHE A 289 6.86 52.16 -10.94
N LEU A 290 7.97 52.81 -10.59
CA LEU A 290 8.18 53.39 -9.26
C LEU A 290 7.13 54.47 -8.93
N GLU A 291 6.71 55.27 -9.91
CA GLU A 291 5.63 56.26 -9.75
C GLU A 291 4.25 55.61 -9.52
N LEU A 292 4.04 54.42 -10.07
CA LEU A 292 2.82 53.63 -9.91
C LEU A 292 2.87 52.67 -8.72
N LEU A 293 4.04 52.37 -8.17
CA LEU A 293 4.25 51.29 -7.20
C LEU A 293 3.38 51.46 -5.95
N ASN A 294 3.36 52.67 -5.37
CA ASN A 294 2.55 52.96 -4.19
C ASN A 294 1.04 52.90 -4.49
N ASP A 295 0.65 53.30 -5.71
CA ASP A 295 -0.74 53.28 -6.16
C ASP A 295 -1.22 51.86 -6.47
N ILE A 296 -0.39 51.04 -7.12
CA ILE A 296 -0.63 49.61 -7.41
C ILE A 296 -0.68 48.83 -6.11
N LYS A 297 0.24 49.10 -5.18
CA LYS A 297 0.27 48.46 -3.86
C LYS A 297 -0.99 48.81 -3.06
N ALA A 298 -1.35 50.10 -2.98
CA ALA A 298 -2.58 50.55 -2.32
C ALA A 298 -3.85 49.97 -2.98
N TYR A 299 -3.89 49.90 -4.31
CA TYR A 299 -5.02 49.34 -5.06
C TYR A 299 -5.16 47.82 -4.87
N LYS A 300 -4.05 47.07 -4.83
CA LYS A 300 -4.07 45.63 -4.52
C LYS A 300 -4.48 45.34 -3.08
N GLU A 301 -4.10 46.20 -2.14
CA GLU A 301 -4.37 46.05 -0.71
C GLU A 301 -5.79 46.48 -0.32
N THR A 302 -6.32 47.55 -0.91
CA THR A 302 -7.57 48.18 -0.44
C THR A 302 -8.65 48.31 -1.53
N GLY A 303 -8.33 47.98 -2.79
CA GLY A 303 -9.20 48.23 -3.93
C GLY A 303 -9.41 49.72 -4.22
N ILE A 304 -8.63 50.62 -3.62
CA ILE A 304 -8.72 52.08 -3.78
C ILE A 304 -7.29 52.63 -3.85
N ARG A 305 -7.05 53.61 -4.72
CA ARG A 305 -5.76 54.29 -4.82
C ARG A 305 -5.47 55.19 -3.60
N SER A 306 -4.20 55.35 -3.22
CA SER A 306 -3.80 56.27 -2.15
C SER A 306 -3.99 57.74 -2.57
N LEU A 307 -4.83 58.49 -1.86
CA LEU A 307 -5.13 59.91 -2.10
C LEU A 307 -4.40 60.90 -1.13
N LYS A 308 -3.29 60.48 -0.51
CA LYS A 308 -2.44 61.34 0.35
C LYS A 308 -0.97 61.13 -0.04
N ASP A 309 -0.10 62.09 -0.36
CA ASP A 309 -0.06 63.55 -0.16
C ASP A 309 0.68 64.23 -1.33
N LYS A 310 0.11 65.29 -1.91
CA LYS A 310 0.84 66.34 -2.63
C LYS A 310 1.15 67.47 -1.66
N SER A 311 2.30 67.46 -0.98
CA SER A 311 3.04 68.71 -0.62
C SER A 311 4.29 68.45 0.22
N MET A 312 5.36 69.20 -0.12
CA MET A 312 6.68 69.41 0.50
C MET A 312 7.81 68.59 -0.18
N SER A 313 8.42 69.05 -1.29
CA SER A 313 9.45 70.11 -1.44
C SER A 313 10.63 69.93 -0.47
N ASN A 314 11.87 69.69 -0.89
CA ASN A 314 12.72 70.42 -1.84
C ASN A 314 13.68 69.40 -2.48
N GLY A 315 14.04 69.36 -3.77
CA GLY A 315 14.30 70.36 -4.81
C GLY A 315 15.18 69.59 -5.83
N SER A 316 14.91 69.57 -7.12
CA SER A 316 15.04 70.71 -8.01
C SER A 316 14.15 70.48 -9.23
N ALA A 317 13.36 71.51 -9.53
CA ALA A 317 12.60 71.60 -10.75
C ALA A 317 13.57 71.75 -11.94
N SER A 318 13.78 70.66 -12.68
CA SER A 318 13.89 70.76 -14.13
C SER A 318 12.65 70.09 -14.72
N ALA A 319 11.97 70.86 -15.55
CA ALA A 319 10.69 70.57 -16.15
C ALA A 319 10.57 69.15 -16.75
N VAL A 320 9.64 68.36 -16.21
CA VAL A 320 8.82 67.47 -17.04
C VAL A 320 7.39 67.99 -16.95
N LYS A 321 7.08 68.96 -17.83
CA LYS A 321 5.69 69.31 -18.15
C LYS A 321 5.13 68.17 -18.99
N ASN A 322 4.37 67.30 -18.32
CA ASN A 322 3.37 66.34 -18.79
C ASN A 322 3.53 65.06 -17.96
N GLU A 323 2.57 64.76 -17.07
CA GLU A 323 2.43 63.39 -16.54
C GLU A 323 2.34 62.43 -17.72
N ASP A 324 3.10 61.34 -17.68
CA ASP A 324 3.13 60.35 -18.75
C ASP A 324 1.72 59.77 -18.95
N GLY A 325 1.25 59.74 -20.20
CA GLY A 325 -0.11 59.33 -20.54
C GLY A 325 -0.45 57.94 -19.99
N ILE A 326 0.53 57.02 -19.94
CA ILE A 326 0.28 55.65 -19.49
C ILE A 326 0.14 55.54 -17.97
N VAL A 327 0.92 56.32 -17.23
CA VAL A 327 0.83 56.42 -15.77
C VAL A 327 -0.51 57.05 -15.38
N LYS A 328 -0.90 58.12 -16.08
CA LYS A 328 -2.20 58.79 -15.90
C LYS A 328 -3.38 57.87 -16.23
N TYR A 329 -3.24 57.03 -17.26
CA TYR A 329 -4.26 56.04 -17.64
C TYR A 329 -4.43 54.97 -16.57
N LEU A 330 -3.35 54.35 -16.10
CA LEU A 330 -3.41 53.30 -15.09
C LEU A 330 -3.92 53.84 -13.75
N LYS A 331 -3.50 55.04 -13.36
CA LYS A 331 -4.04 55.77 -12.19
C LYS A 331 -5.55 56.00 -12.31
N TYR A 332 -6.03 56.49 -13.45
CA TYR A 332 -7.46 56.67 -13.71
C TYR A 332 -8.25 55.36 -13.63
N LEU A 333 -7.71 54.27 -14.16
CA LEU A 333 -8.35 52.96 -14.08
C LEU A 333 -8.43 52.43 -12.64
N MET A 334 -7.39 52.65 -11.83
CA MET A 334 -7.38 52.32 -10.41
C MET A 334 -8.32 53.22 -9.60
N ASP A 335 -8.35 54.54 -9.87
CA ASP A 335 -9.20 55.53 -9.18
C ASP A 335 -10.71 55.24 -9.33
N ASN A 336 -11.10 54.59 -10.42
CA ASN A 336 -12.50 54.30 -10.75
C ASN A 336 -12.88 52.81 -10.61
N ASN A 337 -12.01 51.97 -10.02
CA ASN A 337 -12.22 50.51 -9.88
C ASN A 337 -12.49 49.79 -11.21
N PHE A 338 -11.84 50.27 -12.26
CA PHE A 338 -11.97 49.76 -13.61
C PHE A 338 -11.00 48.60 -13.92
N LEU A 339 -10.17 48.20 -12.95
CA LEU A 339 -9.29 47.03 -13.05
C LEU A 339 -9.72 45.95 -12.05
N SER A 340 -9.87 44.72 -12.52
CA SER A 340 -10.14 43.56 -11.67
C SER A 340 -8.84 42.96 -11.11
N TYR A 341 -7.77 42.94 -11.91
CA TYR A 341 -6.45 42.40 -11.52
C TYR A 341 -5.33 43.17 -12.22
N ILE A 342 -4.20 43.38 -11.51
CA ILE A 342 -2.95 43.94 -12.04
C ILE A 342 -1.81 42.99 -11.64
N ASN A 343 -0.96 42.64 -12.60
CA ASN A 343 0.22 41.78 -12.39
C ASN A 343 1.45 42.37 -13.09
N GLU A 344 2.58 42.43 -12.39
CA GLU A 344 3.81 43.06 -12.82
C GLU A 344 4.83 42.00 -13.29
N ARG A 345 5.59 42.30 -14.35
CA ARG A 345 6.77 41.52 -14.75
C ARG A 345 7.93 42.42 -15.10
N TYR A 346 9.13 42.09 -14.67
CA TYR A 346 10.34 42.77 -15.13
C TYR A 346 10.84 42.15 -16.45
N LEU A 347 11.02 42.98 -17.47
CA LEU A 347 11.67 42.63 -18.72
C LEU A 347 13.16 42.93 -18.60
N VAL A 348 13.96 41.88 -18.60
CA VAL A 348 15.41 42.02 -18.77
C VAL A 348 15.66 42.30 -20.25
N ALA A 349 16.28 43.44 -20.56
CA ALA A 349 16.72 43.73 -21.91
C ALA A 349 17.74 42.67 -22.33
N GLN A 350 17.50 42.01 -23.46
CA GLN A 350 18.56 41.25 -24.11
C GLN A 350 19.54 42.29 -24.66
N ASP A 351 20.69 42.48 -24.01
CA ASP A 351 21.67 43.44 -24.48
C ASP A 351 22.00 43.14 -25.94
N GLY A 352 21.63 44.09 -26.81
CA GLY A 352 22.04 44.15 -28.20
C GLY A 352 23.51 44.53 -28.27
N ASN A 353 24.35 43.62 -27.78
CA ASN A 353 25.79 43.52 -27.98
C ASN A 353 26.25 42.10 -27.62
N VAL A 354 25.45 41.09 -28.00
CA VAL A 354 26.07 39.87 -28.50
C VAL A 354 26.39 40.15 -29.96
N GLU A 355 27.44 40.97 -30.19
CA GLU A 355 28.28 40.64 -31.33
C GLU A 355 28.60 39.15 -31.19
N GLU A 356 28.47 38.40 -32.27
CA GLU A 356 29.20 37.15 -32.46
C GLU A 356 30.72 37.45 -32.44
N SER A 357 31.22 38.02 -31.35
CA SER A 357 32.63 38.30 -31.13
C SER A 357 33.14 37.21 -30.20
N SER A 358 33.44 36.05 -30.79
CA SER A 358 34.74 35.36 -30.67
C SER A 358 35.38 35.12 -29.28
N SER A 359 34.69 35.35 -28.15
CA SER A 359 35.19 35.05 -26.79
C SER A 359 34.42 33.92 -26.09
N LEU A 360 33.29 33.49 -26.64
CA LEU A 360 32.71 32.14 -26.40
C LEU A 360 33.25 31.09 -27.40
N LEU A 361 34.30 31.45 -28.15
CA LEU A 361 35.17 30.53 -28.88
C LEU A 361 36.38 30.15 -27.99
N GLY A 362 36.08 29.80 -26.73
CA GLY A 362 36.91 28.89 -25.97
C GLY A 362 36.71 27.48 -26.51
N ASN A 363 37.31 27.18 -27.66
CA ASN A 363 37.56 25.80 -28.05
C ASN A 363 38.49 25.18 -26.99
N LYS A 364 37.92 24.58 -25.94
CA LYS A 364 38.42 23.42 -25.16
C LYS A 364 37.67 23.27 -23.81
N ALA A 365 36.36 23.01 -23.85
CA ALA A 365 35.68 22.15 -22.87
C ALA A 365 34.25 21.79 -23.31
N SER A 366 34.04 21.39 -24.57
CA SER A 366 32.85 20.60 -24.88
C SER A 366 33.02 19.23 -24.20
N LEU A 367 32.68 19.12 -22.91
CA LEU A 367 32.43 17.82 -22.30
C LEU A 367 31.17 17.27 -22.97
N THR A 368 31.48 16.43 -23.95
CA THR A 368 30.59 15.92 -24.97
C THR A 368 30.01 14.63 -24.42
N VAL A 369 28.71 14.61 -24.14
CA VAL A 369 28.01 13.35 -23.88
C VAL A 369 27.85 12.64 -25.23
N TYR A 370 28.68 11.62 -25.47
CA TYR A 370 28.70 10.87 -26.74
C TYR A 370 27.45 9.98 -26.85
N ALA A 371 26.81 9.99 -28.02
CA ALA A 371 25.65 9.17 -28.37
C ALA A 371 25.81 8.51 -29.76
N THR A 372 25.01 7.48 -30.04
CA THR A 372 24.88 6.86 -31.36
C THR A 372 24.04 7.74 -32.31
N SER A 373 24.30 7.65 -33.63
CA SER A 373 23.61 8.46 -34.63
C SER A 373 22.11 8.11 -34.72
N VAL A 374 21.23 9.10 -34.53
CA VAL A 374 19.76 8.95 -34.59
C VAL A 374 19.24 9.38 -35.97
N GLU A 375 18.87 8.41 -36.82
CA GLU A 375 18.50 8.66 -38.23
C GLU A 375 16.98 8.91 -38.47
N SER A 376 16.08 8.75 -37.48
CA SER A 376 14.62 8.93 -37.73
C SER A 376 13.80 9.47 -36.55
N ARG A 377 12.71 10.19 -36.87
CA ARG A 377 11.72 10.68 -35.88
C ARG A 377 10.99 9.55 -35.13
N LYS A 378 10.89 8.34 -35.72
CA LYS A 378 10.26 7.16 -35.10
C LYS A 378 11.04 6.62 -33.89
N LYS A 379 12.27 7.10 -33.67
CA LYS A 379 13.11 6.73 -32.54
C LYS A 379 12.92 7.62 -31.31
N PHE A 380 12.16 8.71 -31.40
CA PHE A 380 11.91 9.61 -30.26
C PHE A 380 10.82 9.07 -29.33
N LEU A 381 10.99 9.32 -28.03
CA LEU A 381 10.10 8.80 -26.99
C LEU A 381 8.66 9.36 -27.11
N ASP A 382 8.46 10.61 -27.53
CA ASP A 382 7.12 11.21 -27.70
C ASP A 382 6.25 10.40 -28.67
N TYR A 383 6.86 10.01 -29.78
CA TYR A 383 6.20 9.28 -30.85
C TYR A 383 5.89 7.84 -30.42
N LYS A 384 6.86 7.13 -29.81
CA LYS A 384 6.65 5.76 -29.32
C LYS A 384 5.61 5.67 -28.19
N ILE A 385 5.60 6.66 -27.29
CA ILE A 385 4.58 6.74 -26.22
C ILE A 385 3.20 7.06 -26.80
N SER A 386 3.13 7.82 -27.89
CA SER A 386 1.87 8.03 -28.61
C SER A 386 1.35 6.73 -29.26
N GLU A 387 2.23 5.89 -29.81
CA GLU A 387 1.84 4.57 -30.33
C GLU A 387 1.33 3.63 -29.21
N MET A 388 1.98 3.65 -28.04
CA MET A 388 1.47 2.93 -26.85
C MET A 388 0.09 3.42 -26.43
N TYR A 389 -0.11 4.75 -26.40
CA TYR A 389 -1.41 5.36 -26.11
C TYR A 389 -2.49 4.86 -27.06
N ASP A 390 -2.23 4.87 -28.37
CA ASP A 390 -3.21 4.45 -29.39
C ASP A 390 -3.59 2.97 -29.22
N LEU A 391 -2.60 2.10 -28.94
CA LEU A 391 -2.80 0.68 -28.68
C LEU A 391 -3.72 0.45 -27.45
N ILE A 392 -3.42 1.12 -26.34
CA ILE A 392 -4.16 0.97 -25.09
C ILE A 392 -5.57 1.58 -25.21
N GLU A 393 -5.71 2.69 -25.93
CA GLU A 393 -7.03 3.28 -26.23
C GLU A 393 -7.90 2.29 -27.02
N GLU A 394 -7.33 1.56 -27.99
CA GLU A 394 -8.03 0.51 -28.73
C GLU A 394 -8.45 -0.65 -27.82
N LYS A 395 -7.53 -1.14 -26.95
CA LYS A 395 -7.85 -2.16 -25.93
C LYS A 395 -8.98 -1.69 -25.01
N CYS A 396 -8.94 -0.45 -24.53
CA CYS A 396 -9.97 0.13 -23.68
C CYS A 396 -11.34 0.25 -24.40
N LYS A 397 -11.36 0.59 -25.69
CA LYS A 397 -12.58 0.60 -26.51
C LYS A 397 -13.19 -0.81 -26.60
N LYS A 398 -12.39 -1.84 -26.89
CA LYS A 398 -12.84 -3.25 -26.94
C LYS A 398 -13.34 -3.73 -25.58
N MET A 399 -12.59 -3.45 -24.51
CA MET A 399 -12.98 -3.78 -23.14
C MET A 399 -14.34 -3.15 -22.79
N ARG A 400 -14.55 -1.85 -23.04
CA ARG A 400 -15.83 -1.19 -22.78
C ARG A 400 -17.01 -1.82 -23.53
N GLN A 401 -16.80 -2.22 -24.78
CA GLN A 401 -17.83 -2.92 -25.55
C GLN A 401 -18.22 -4.24 -24.89
N LYS A 402 -17.22 -5.02 -24.46
CA LYS A 402 -17.45 -6.29 -23.74
C LYS A 402 -18.16 -6.05 -22.40
N VAL A 403 -17.69 -5.09 -21.58
CA VAL A 403 -18.28 -4.77 -20.27
C VAL A 403 -19.74 -4.34 -20.41
N ASN A 404 -20.07 -3.55 -21.44
CA ASN A 404 -21.46 -3.17 -21.73
C ASN A 404 -22.35 -4.35 -22.18
N GLY A 405 -21.76 -5.47 -22.61
CA GLY A 405 -22.48 -6.68 -23.01
C GLY A 405 -22.88 -7.61 -21.85
N ILE A 406 -22.51 -7.29 -20.61
CA ILE A 406 -22.87 -8.05 -19.41
C ILE A 406 -24.35 -7.79 -19.06
N LYS A 407 -25.17 -8.85 -18.96
CA LYS A 407 -26.62 -8.72 -18.71
C LYS A 407 -26.96 -8.03 -17.37
N ASP A 408 -26.15 -8.28 -16.33
CA ASP A 408 -26.32 -7.74 -14.97
C ASP A 408 -25.35 -6.57 -14.71
N TYR A 409 -25.29 -5.66 -15.68
CA TYR A 409 -24.37 -4.54 -15.71
C TYR A 409 -24.48 -3.60 -14.50
N ARG A 410 -23.40 -3.46 -13.72
CA ARG A 410 -23.34 -2.55 -12.57
C ARG A 410 -22.94 -1.14 -13.00
N LYS A 411 -23.70 -0.12 -12.57
CA LYS A 411 -23.47 1.31 -12.88
C LYS A 411 -22.05 1.77 -12.52
N ASN A 412 -21.48 1.23 -11.45
CA ASN A 412 -20.15 1.55 -10.97
C ASN A 412 -19.05 1.07 -11.93
N MET A 413 -19.14 -0.16 -12.47
CA MET A 413 -18.18 -0.67 -13.45
C MET A 413 -18.10 0.23 -14.69
N LYS A 414 -19.25 0.75 -15.17
CA LYS A 414 -19.26 1.78 -16.24
C LYS A 414 -18.44 2.99 -15.87
N HIS A 415 -18.67 3.48 -14.65
CA HIS A 415 -18.03 4.66 -14.14
C HIS A 415 -16.52 4.44 -14.06
N TYR A 416 -16.08 3.34 -13.46
CA TYR A 416 -14.66 3.01 -13.36
C TYR A 416 -14.01 2.80 -14.74
N ALA A 417 -14.66 2.11 -15.68
CA ALA A 417 -14.16 1.98 -17.04
C ALA A 417 -14.02 3.34 -17.76
N ASN A 418 -14.90 4.30 -17.48
CA ASN A 418 -14.75 5.68 -17.97
C ASN A 418 -13.64 6.44 -17.25
N LEU A 419 -13.36 6.15 -15.97
CA LEU A 419 -12.23 6.71 -15.25
C LEU A 419 -10.90 6.17 -15.80
N LEU A 420 -10.80 4.88 -16.12
CA LEU A 420 -9.65 4.31 -16.82
C LEU A 420 -9.41 5.00 -18.19
N ASP A 421 -10.47 5.26 -18.96
CA ASP A 421 -10.38 6.02 -20.22
C ASP A 421 -9.90 7.47 -20.00
N LYS A 422 -10.31 8.11 -18.89
CA LYS A 422 -9.79 9.44 -18.51
C LYS A 422 -8.32 9.38 -18.13
N LEU A 423 -7.87 8.33 -17.44
CA LEU A 423 -6.45 8.12 -17.10
C LEU A 423 -5.61 7.92 -18.37
N ILE A 424 -6.09 7.13 -19.34
CA ILE A 424 -5.43 6.99 -20.65
C ILE A 424 -5.28 8.35 -21.33
N LYS A 425 -6.36 9.16 -21.38
CA LYS A 425 -6.34 10.52 -21.93
C LYS A 425 -5.43 11.47 -21.16
N LEU A 426 -5.30 11.28 -19.85
CA LEU A 426 -4.36 12.04 -19.03
C LEU A 426 -2.91 11.78 -19.46
N CYS A 427 -2.55 10.52 -19.76
CA CYS A 427 -1.21 10.17 -20.25
C CYS A 427 -0.84 10.93 -21.53
N TYR A 428 -1.80 11.22 -22.41
CA TYR A 428 -1.55 12.07 -23.59
C TYR A 428 -1.13 13.50 -23.20
N GLY A 429 -1.80 14.08 -22.21
CA GLY A 429 -1.45 15.41 -21.68
C GLY A 429 -0.07 15.43 -21.01
N ILE A 430 0.27 14.39 -20.25
CA ILE A 430 1.58 14.22 -19.61
C ILE A 430 2.67 14.05 -20.68
N ASN A 431 2.44 13.24 -21.73
CA ASN A 431 3.39 13.06 -22.84
C ASN A 431 3.78 14.38 -23.55
N GLY A 432 2.88 15.37 -23.53
CA GLY A 432 3.11 16.70 -24.09
C GLY A 432 4.25 17.50 -23.45
N PHE A 433 4.67 17.15 -22.22
CA PHE A 433 5.77 17.80 -21.51
C PHE A 433 6.98 16.86 -21.41
N SER A 434 8.13 17.29 -21.95
CA SER A 434 9.34 16.46 -22.04
C SER A 434 9.82 15.94 -20.69
N ASP A 435 9.75 16.75 -19.64
CA ASP A 435 10.15 16.45 -18.26
C ASP A 435 9.27 15.38 -17.57
N THR A 436 8.08 15.10 -18.11
CA THR A 436 7.05 14.29 -17.44
C THR A 436 6.70 13.02 -18.23
N ARG A 437 7.24 12.92 -19.44
CA ARG A 437 6.86 11.91 -20.43
C ARG A 437 7.17 10.46 -20.00
N ILE A 438 8.26 10.24 -19.27
CA ILE A 438 8.60 8.89 -18.77
C ILE A 438 7.48 8.34 -17.88
N TYR A 439 6.86 9.20 -17.06
CA TYR A 439 5.76 8.77 -16.19
C TYR A 439 4.51 8.39 -16.98
N ALA A 440 4.24 9.06 -18.11
CA ALA A 440 3.16 8.65 -19.00
C ALA A 440 3.38 7.23 -19.51
N ALA A 441 4.63 6.86 -19.83
CA ALA A 441 4.94 5.52 -20.29
C ALA A 441 4.77 4.46 -19.20
N VAL A 442 5.21 4.73 -17.97
CA VAL A 442 4.99 3.84 -16.81
C VAL A 442 3.49 3.63 -16.59
N LEU A 443 2.70 4.70 -16.57
CA LEU A 443 1.25 4.61 -16.41
C LEU A 443 0.59 3.82 -17.55
N LEU A 444 1.03 4.01 -18.79
CA LEU A 444 0.53 3.27 -19.95
C LEU A 444 0.89 1.78 -19.86
N GLU A 445 2.10 1.42 -19.43
CA GLU A 445 2.48 0.03 -19.20
C GLU A 445 1.58 -0.67 -18.17
N GLN A 446 1.26 0.01 -17.06
CA GLN A 446 0.36 -0.51 -16.04
C GLN A 446 -1.08 -0.63 -16.56
N LEU A 447 -1.56 0.39 -17.28
CA LEU A 447 -2.88 0.36 -17.90
C LEU A 447 -3.01 -0.78 -18.91
N ASP A 448 -1.96 -1.09 -19.65
CA ASP A 448 -1.94 -2.21 -20.60
C ASP A 448 -2.19 -3.55 -19.88
N VAL A 449 -1.48 -3.79 -18.77
CA VAL A 449 -1.65 -4.99 -17.94
C VAL A 449 -3.04 -5.06 -17.31
N VAL A 450 -3.58 -3.94 -16.82
CA VAL A 450 -4.95 -3.88 -16.29
C VAL A 450 -5.98 -4.23 -17.37
N MET A 451 -5.87 -3.68 -18.58
CA MET A 451 -6.81 -3.97 -19.68
C MET A 451 -6.78 -5.44 -20.10
N ASP A 452 -5.58 -6.01 -20.14
CA ASP A 452 -5.35 -7.42 -20.43
C ASP A 452 -5.98 -8.32 -19.35
N SER A 453 -5.74 -8.02 -18.08
CA SER A 453 -6.31 -8.74 -16.94
C SER A 453 -7.83 -8.67 -16.86
N ILE A 454 -8.44 -7.49 -17.11
CA ILE A 454 -9.89 -7.33 -17.23
C ILE A 454 -10.42 -8.27 -18.31
N THR A 455 -9.76 -8.33 -19.47
CA THR A 455 -10.18 -9.19 -20.59
C THR A 455 -10.19 -10.67 -20.20
N VAL A 456 -9.20 -11.12 -19.42
CA VAL A 456 -9.16 -12.49 -18.90
C VAL A 456 -10.32 -12.77 -17.94
N TYR A 457 -10.55 -11.90 -16.95
CA TYR A 457 -11.65 -12.07 -15.98
C TYR A 457 -13.03 -12.04 -16.64
N MET A 458 -13.19 -11.23 -17.69
CA MET A 458 -14.41 -11.23 -18.49
C MET A 458 -14.66 -12.58 -19.18
N GLU A 459 -13.61 -13.21 -19.70
CA GLU A 459 -13.72 -14.55 -20.30
C GLU A 459 -14.09 -15.59 -19.24
N MET A 460 -13.49 -15.52 -18.05
CA MET A 460 -13.87 -16.35 -16.91
C MET A 460 -15.35 -16.17 -16.54
N TYR A 461 -15.84 -14.92 -16.46
CA TYR A 461 -17.25 -14.62 -16.19
C TYR A 461 -18.20 -15.21 -17.23
N HIS A 462 -17.83 -15.18 -18.51
CA HIS A 462 -18.66 -15.74 -19.58
C HIS A 462 -18.72 -17.27 -19.55
N GLN A 463 -17.67 -17.91 -19.03
CA GLN A 463 -17.57 -19.37 -18.93
C GLN A 463 -17.96 -19.93 -17.55
N ALA A 464 -18.15 -19.09 -16.55
CA ALA A 464 -18.55 -19.48 -15.20
C ALA A 464 -20.03 -19.84 -15.12
N GLU A 465 -20.34 -20.90 -14.35
CA GLU A 465 -21.71 -21.37 -14.12
C GLU A 465 -22.21 -20.99 -12.72
N GLU A 466 -21.44 -21.28 -11.67
CA GLU A 466 -21.86 -21.09 -10.27
C GLU A 466 -21.26 -19.82 -9.66
N GLU A 467 -19.98 -19.56 -9.91
CA GLU A 467 -19.15 -18.49 -9.34
C GLU A 467 -19.26 -17.15 -10.10
N LYS A 468 -20.25 -17.05 -10.99
CA LYS A 468 -20.38 -15.94 -11.94
C LYS A 468 -20.56 -14.58 -11.23
N GLU A 469 -21.30 -14.54 -10.13
CA GLU A 469 -21.50 -13.32 -9.34
C GLU A 469 -20.25 -12.91 -8.57
N GLU A 470 -19.47 -13.88 -8.07
CA GLU A 470 -18.21 -13.64 -7.36
C GLU A 470 -17.12 -13.10 -8.29
N ILE A 471 -16.95 -13.72 -9.47
CA ILE A 471 -16.04 -13.20 -10.51
C ILE A 471 -16.44 -11.78 -10.90
N LEU A 472 -17.74 -11.50 -11.02
CA LEU A 472 -18.22 -10.16 -11.36
C LEU A 472 -17.94 -9.14 -10.24
N TYR A 473 -18.09 -9.54 -8.97
CA TYR A 473 -17.74 -8.72 -7.81
C TYR A 473 -16.25 -8.39 -7.78
N LEU A 474 -15.39 -9.41 -7.88
CA LEU A 474 -13.92 -9.24 -7.91
C LEU A 474 -13.47 -8.43 -9.13
N LEU A 475 -14.10 -8.61 -10.28
CA LEU A 475 -13.85 -7.80 -11.47
C LEU A 475 -14.18 -6.32 -11.21
N GLU A 476 -15.32 -6.02 -10.58
CA GLU A 476 -15.65 -4.63 -10.21
C GLU A 476 -14.63 -4.06 -9.21
N GLU A 477 -14.30 -4.83 -8.18
CA GLU A 477 -13.36 -4.43 -7.13
C GLU A 477 -11.96 -4.18 -7.69
N TYR A 478 -11.40 -5.09 -8.48
CA TYR A 478 -10.09 -4.88 -9.09
C TYR A 478 -10.05 -3.75 -10.11
N ILE A 479 -11.14 -3.50 -10.83
CA ILE A 479 -11.24 -2.30 -11.67
C ILE A 479 -11.24 -1.05 -10.78
N ARG A 480 -11.95 -1.05 -9.65
CA ARG A 480 -11.96 0.07 -8.70
C ARG A 480 -10.55 0.30 -8.13
N GLU A 481 -9.90 -0.74 -7.62
CA GLU A 481 -8.54 -0.63 -7.05
C GLU A 481 -7.53 -0.19 -8.10
N SER A 482 -7.62 -0.70 -9.33
CA SER A 482 -6.79 -0.23 -10.45
C SER A 482 -6.97 1.28 -10.68
N VAL A 483 -8.21 1.77 -10.68
CA VAL A 483 -8.49 3.20 -10.85
C VAL A 483 -7.95 4.01 -9.67
N CYS A 484 -8.22 3.59 -8.44
CA CYS A 484 -7.76 4.27 -7.23
C CYS A 484 -6.24 4.37 -7.17
N ALA A 485 -5.54 3.25 -7.40
CA ALA A 485 -4.08 3.20 -7.37
C ALA A 485 -3.47 4.02 -8.52
N LEU A 486 -3.95 3.85 -9.76
CA LEU A 486 -3.37 4.56 -10.91
C LEU A 486 -3.71 6.05 -10.90
N ASP A 487 -4.91 6.45 -10.48
CA ASP A 487 -5.25 7.86 -10.31
C ASP A 487 -4.48 8.49 -9.16
N GLY A 488 -4.39 7.82 -8.00
CA GLY A 488 -3.58 8.28 -6.87
C GLY A 488 -2.11 8.47 -7.26
N TYR A 489 -1.51 7.47 -7.88
CA TYR A 489 -0.16 7.53 -8.42
C TYR A 489 -0.01 8.67 -9.44
N ALA A 490 -0.93 8.79 -10.39
CA ALA A 490 -0.93 9.86 -11.38
C ALA A 490 -1.09 11.24 -10.75
N GLN A 491 -1.86 11.40 -9.67
CA GLN A 491 -2.01 12.67 -8.96
C GLN A 491 -0.70 13.08 -8.26
N TYR A 492 -0.04 12.17 -7.56
CA TYR A 492 1.26 12.45 -6.93
C TYR A 492 2.36 12.77 -7.97
N ILE A 493 2.29 12.17 -9.15
CA ILE A 493 3.20 12.50 -10.27
C ILE A 493 2.83 13.81 -10.96
N ARG A 494 1.53 14.05 -11.22
CA ARG A 494 1.01 15.20 -11.97
C ARG A 494 1.11 16.50 -11.18
N ASN A 495 0.79 16.46 -9.89
CA ASN A 495 0.91 17.63 -9.03
C ASN A 495 2.35 18.16 -9.11
N ASN A 496 3.37 17.32 -9.00
CA ASN A 496 4.76 17.76 -9.03
C ASN A 496 5.28 18.26 -10.39
N ASN A 497 4.74 17.72 -11.49
CA ASN A 497 5.24 17.99 -12.84
C ASN A 497 4.61 19.20 -13.54
N LEU A 498 3.45 19.66 -13.06
CA LEU A 498 2.89 20.98 -13.39
C LEU A 498 3.33 22.07 -12.39
N GLN A 499 4.01 21.70 -11.30
CA GLN A 499 4.45 22.58 -10.21
C GLN A 499 5.97 22.78 -10.23
N SER A 500 6.46 23.39 -11.32
CA SER A 500 7.79 24.00 -11.32
C SER A 500 7.86 25.12 -10.29
N LEU A 501 9.07 25.61 -9.98
CA LEU A 501 9.29 26.83 -9.17
C LEU A 501 8.48 28.08 -9.62
N GLN A 502 7.79 28.00 -10.77
CA GLN A 502 7.03 29.08 -11.39
C GLN A 502 5.51 28.79 -11.44
N THR A 503 4.98 27.76 -10.76
CA THR A 503 3.53 27.48 -10.74
C THR A 503 3.07 27.04 -9.33
N PRO A 504 2.24 27.83 -8.63
CA PRO A 504 1.85 27.54 -7.25
C PRO A 504 0.79 26.44 -7.17
N ASN A 505 0.92 25.55 -6.19
CA ASN A 505 -0.08 24.53 -5.89
C ASN A 505 -1.20 25.09 -5.00
N TYR A 506 -2.42 25.16 -5.52
CA TYR A 506 -3.60 25.55 -4.73
C TYR A 506 -4.32 24.36 -4.08
N ASN A 507 -3.88 23.12 -4.36
CA ASN A 507 -4.35 21.92 -3.69
C ASN A 507 -3.59 21.76 -2.37
N ILE A 508 -4.17 22.31 -1.31
CA ILE A 508 -3.61 22.40 0.04
C ILE A 508 -3.28 21.01 0.64
N GLU A 509 -3.97 19.96 0.19
CA GLU A 509 -3.83 18.59 0.68
C GLU A 509 -2.50 17.91 0.28
N SER A 510 -1.77 18.42 -0.72
CA SER A 510 -0.53 17.79 -1.21
C SER A 510 0.60 18.81 -1.46
N ASN A 511 1.02 19.55 -0.44
CA ASN A 511 2.11 20.55 -0.53
C ASN A 511 3.52 19.90 -0.62
N MET A 512 3.57 18.59 -0.92
CA MET A 512 4.63 17.66 -0.60
C MET A 512 4.94 16.75 -1.79
N SER A 513 6.20 16.75 -2.24
CA SER A 513 6.62 15.97 -3.41
C SER A 513 7.19 14.61 -3.01
N MET A 514 6.40 13.55 -3.16
CA MET A 514 6.76 12.17 -2.76
C MET A 514 7.17 11.26 -3.92
N GLU A 515 7.19 11.78 -5.16
CA GLU A 515 7.41 11.01 -6.39
C GLU A 515 8.60 10.05 -6.32
N LYS A 516 9.75 10.52 -5.84
CA LYS A 516 10.99 9.72 -5.81
C LYS A 516 10.94 8.57 -4.81
N LEU A 517 10.23 8.74 -3.68
CA LEU A 517 10.02 7.65 -2.73
C LEU A 517 9.11 6.58 -3.35
N LEU A 518 7.99 6.99 -3.95
CA LEU A 518 7.05 6.06 -4.58
C LEU A 518 7.70 5.25 -5.71
N ILE A 519 8.45 5.92 -6.59
CA ILE A 519 9.17 5.26 -7.69
C ILE A 519 10.35 4.44 -7.16
N GLY A 520 11.11 4.97 -6.20
CA GLY A 520 12.26 4.29 -5.61
C GLY A 520 11.88 2.96 -4.97
N TYR A 521 10.81 2.94 -4.16
CA TYR A 521 10.28 1.70 -3.59
C TYR A 521 9.71 0.75 -4.64
N SER A 522 9.00 1.29 -5.64
CA SER A 522 8.47 0.46 -6.74
C SER A 522 9.60 -0.24 -7.50
N GLU A 523 10.68 0.46 -7.84
CA GLU A 523 11.82 -0.13 -8.53
C GLU A 523 12.62 -1.08 -7.64
N PHE A 524 12.78 -0.76 -6.35
CA PHE A 524 13.36 -1.67 -5.35
C PHE A 524 12.63 -3.02 -5.34
N LEU A 525 11.30 -3.00 -5.25
CA LEU A 525 10.48 -4.21 -5.28
C LEU A 525 10.62 -4.93 -6.61
N LYS A 526 10.66 -4.21 -7.73
CA LYS A 526 10.84 -4.81 -9.05
C LYS A 526 12.16 -5.58 -9.13
N VAL A 527 13.28 -4.94 -8.79
CA VAL A 527 14.62 -5.56 -8.76
C VAL A 527 14.63 -6.81 -7.88
N PHE A 528 14.03 -6.72 -6.69
CA PHE A 528 13.93 -7.87 -5.78
C PHE A 528 13.08 -9.01 -6.36
N THR A 529 11.89 -8.70 -6.89
CA THR A 529 10.97 -9.71 -7.43
C THR A 529 11.59 -10.45 -8.62
N GLU A 530 12.30 -9.74 -9.51
CA GLU A 530 13.01 -10.31 -10.65
C GLU A 530 14.17 -11.20 -10.18
N PHE A 531 14.96 -10.74 -9.21
CA PHE A 531 16.02 -11.54 -8.58
C PHE A 531 15.45 -12.83 -8.00
N TYR A 532 14.45 -12.73 -7.13
CA TYR A 532 13.91 -13.88 -6.41
C TYR A 532 13.33 -14.91 -7.38
N GLN A 533 12.59 -14.46 -8.40
CA GLN A 533 12.04 -15.34 -9.42
C GLN A 533 13.11 -16.02 -10.26
N ARG A 534 14.17 -15.30 -10.63
CA ARG A 534 15.32 -15.88 -11.36
C ARG A 534 15.97 -16.98 -10.52
N THR A 535 16.33 -16.69 -9.28
CA THR A 535 16.98 -17.63 -8.37
C THR A 535 16.12 -18.87 -8.12
N LYS A 536 14.79 -18.71 -8.01
CA LYS A 536 13.86 -19.83 -7.80
C LYS A 536 13.46 -20.57 -9.08
N LYS A 537 13.50 -19.95 -10.25
CA LYS A 537 13.24 -20.61 -11.54
C LYS A 537 14.21 -21.77 -11.76
N ASP A 538 15.47 -21.57 -11.38
CA ASP A 538 16.52 -22.59 -11.51
C ASP A 538 16.35 -23.74 -10.49
N MET A 539 15.70 -23.48 -9.35
CA MET A 539 15.47 -24.47 -8.29
C MET A 539 14.16 -25.27 -8.45
N ILE A 540 13.07 -24.62 -8.86
CA ILE A 540 11.69 -25.17 -8.81
C ILE A 540 11.16 -25.55 -10.21
N LYS A 541 11.90 -25.26 -11.29
CA LYS A 541 11.46 -25.47 -12.69
C LYS A 541 10.08 -24.88 -12.97
N ILE A 542 9.86 -23.64 -12.53
CA ILE A 542 8.60 -22.93 -12.80
C ILE A 542 8.55 -22.56 -14.28
N ASP A 543 7.62 -23.17 -15.01
CA ASP A 543 7.32 -22.79 -16.39
C ASP A 543 6.63 -21.42 -16.41
N ASN A 544 7.35 -20.43 -16.93
CA ASN A 544 6.92 -19.03 -17.09
C ASN A 544 6.55 -18.33 -15.75
N PRO A 545 7.50 -17.64 -15.07
CA PRO A 545 7.19 -16.87 -13.86
C PRO A 545 6.30 -15.65 -14.16
N CYS A 546 5.58 -15.19 -13.14
CA CYS A 546 4.72 -14.01 -13.24
C CYS A 546 5.55 -12.73 -13.14
N GLU A 547 5.60 -11.88 -14.17
CA GLU A 547 6.24 -10.57 -14.07
C GLU A 547 5.38 -9.64 -13.20
N TYR A 548 5.93 -9.16 -12.09
CA TYR A 548 5.23 -8.22 -11.22
C TYR A 548 5.61 -6.78 -11.55
N LEU A 549 4.59 -5.93 -11.67
CA LEU A 549 4.74 -4.50 -11.85
C LEU A 549 4.29 -3.77 -10.57
N PRO A 550 5.20 -3.57 -9.61
CA PRO A 550 4.89 -2.88 -8.36
C PRO A 550 4.51 -1.40 -8.57
N ILE A 551 3.52 -0.94 -7.81
CA ILE A 551 3.11 0.47 -7.72
C ILE A 551 2.88 0.80 -6.26
N VAL A 552 3.72 1.66 -5.68
CA VAL A 552 3.53 2.16 -4.32
C VAL A 552 2.67 3.41 -4.33
N VAL A 553 1.59 3.40 -3.55
CA VAL A 553 0.62 4.50 -3.45
C VAL A 553 0.19 4.76 -2.00
N PRO A 554 0.12 6.02 -1.55
CA PRO A 554 -0.50 6.36 -0.28
C PRO A 554 -2.02 6.17 -0.34
N VAL A 555 -2.58 5.42 0.61
CA VAL A 555 -4.01 5.14 0.72
C VAL A 555 -4.44 5.32 2.18
N LEU A 556 -4.95 6.51 2.52
CA LEU A 556 -5.30 6.90 3.90
C LEU A 556 -6.44 6.06 4.52
N SER A 557 -7.19 5.31 3.71
CA SER A 557 -8.22 4.39 4.22
C SER A 557 -7.64 3.08 4.76
N GLU A 558 -6.42 2.72 4.37
CA GLU A 558 -5.73 1.54 4.88
C GLU A 558 -5.14 1.82 6.26
N ARG A 559 -5.08 0.77 7.09
CA ARG A 559 -4.50 0.84 8.44
C ARG A 559 -3.01 0.52 8.44
N ASP A 560 -2.63 -0.45 7.64
CA ASP A 560 -1.29 -1.02 7.58
C ASP A 560 -0.78 -1.02 6.14
N VAL A 561 0.53 -1.21 5.95
CA VAL A 561 1.10 -1.42 4.62
C VAL A 561 0.56 -2.74 4.08
N SER A 562 -0.03 -2.73 2.89
CA SER A 562 -0.59 -3.94 2.29
C SER A 562 -0.16 -4.09 0.84
N VAL A 563 0.03 -5.35 0.41
CA VAL A 563 0.39 -5.68 -0.98
C VAL A 563 -0.72 -6.50 -1.61
N GLU A 564 -1.32 -5.95 -2.65
CA GLU A 564 -2.38 -6.59 -3.42
C GLU A 564 -1.94 -6.85 -4.87
N THR A 565 -1.93 -8.12 -5.26
CA THR A 565 -1.75 -8.51 -6.66
C THR A 565 -3.11 -8.44 -7.36
N LEU A 566 -3.33 -7.40 -8.17
CA LEU A 566 -4.58 -7.20 -8.88
C LEU A 566 -4.84 -8.35 -9.86
N PHE A 567 -6.11 -8.75 -9.98
CA PHE A 567 -6.54 -9.83 -10.87
C PHE A 567 -5.81 -11.17 -10.63
N HIS A 568 -5.68 -11.55 -9.36
CA HIS A 568 -5.01 -12.77 -8.93
C HIS A 568 -5.56 -14.05 -9.59
N LYS A 569 -4.81 -15.15 -9.45
CA LYS A 569 -5.15 -16.47 -10.01
C LYS A 569 -5.94 -17.30 -9.01
N GLY A 570 -6.81 -18.20 -9.50
CA GLY A 570 -7.55 -19.17 -8.68
C GLY A 570 -8.92 -18.68 -8.23
N VAL A 571 -9.56 -17.86 -9.07
CA VAL A 571 -10.90 -17.32 -8.81
C VAL A 571 -11.99 -18.28 -9.25
N MET A 572 -11.76 -19.06 -10.32
CA MET A 572 -12.75 -20.05 -10.74
C MET A 572 -12.73 -21.27 -9.82
N ASN A 573 -13.89 -21.89 -9.63
CA ASN A 573 -14.00 -23.14 -8.88
C ASN A 573 -13.20 -24.27 -9.56
N ASP A 574 -13.14 -24.24 -10.90
CA ASP A 574 -12.30 -25.15 -11.69
C ASP A 574 -10.98 -24.47 -12.09
N TRP A 575 -9.92 -24.77 -11.33
CA TRP A 575 -8.57 -24.28 -11.59
C TRP A 575 -8.04 -24.70 -12.98
N ASN A 576 -8.40 -25.88 -13.49
CA ASN A 576 -7.91 -26.35 -14.79
C ASN A 576 -8.55 -25.55 -15.92
N LYS A 577 -9.84 -25.24 -15.80
CA LYS A 577 -10.54 -24.36 -16.73
C LYS A 577 -9.97 -22.94 -16.72
N GLU A 578 -9.67 -22.38 -15.54
CA GLU A 578 -9.00 -21.09 -15.45
C GLU A 578 -7.64 -21.09 -16.14
N LYS A 579 -6.84 -22.14 -15.92
CA LYS A 579 -5.52 -22.33 -16.54
C LYS A 579 -5.61 -22.39 -18.06
N GLU A 580 -6.63 -23.06 -18.60
CA GLU A 580 -6.92 -23.13 -20.04
C GLU A 580 -7.31 -21.76 -20.63
N ILE A 581 -8.17 -20.99 -19.95
CA ILE A 581 -8.55 -19.64 -20.39
C ILE A 581 -7.31 -18.74 -20.46
N ARG A 582 -6.48 -18.76 -19.41
CA ARG A 582 -5.27 -17.93 -19.33
C ARG A 582 -4.20 -18.31 -20.37
N SER A 583 -4.11 -19.58 -20.75
CA SER A 583 -3.15 -20.03 -21.80
C SER A 583 -3.63 -19.73 -23.21
N THR A 584 -4.94 -19.85 -23.48
CA THR A 584 -5.54 -19.66 -24.81
C THR A 584 -5.47 -18.20 -25.27
N LEU A 585 -5.60 -17.24 -24.36
CA LEU A 585 -5.71 -15.83 -24.74
C LEU A 585 -4.41 -15.26 -25.35
N ASN A 586 -3.24 -15.89 -25.18
CA ASN A 586 -1.93 -15.45 -25.72
C ASN A 586 -1.60 -13.95 -25.50
N ILE A 587 -2.31 -13.34 -24.55
CA ILE A 587 -2.05 -12.01 -24.01
C ILE A 587 -0.78 -12.13 -23.16
N ALA A 588 -0.15 -11.02 -22.75
CA ALA A 588 0.92 -11.01 -21.76
C ALA A 588 0.41 -11.49 -20.37
N SER A 589 -0.14 -12.71 -20.31
CA SER A 589 -1.05 -13.28 -19.31
C SER A 589 -0.39 -13.65 -17.99
N ASN A 590 0.89 -13.33 -17.88
CA ASN A 590 1.71 -13.53 -16.71
C ASN A 590 2.28 -12.22 -16.18
N ARG A 591 1.83 -11.06 -16.66
CA ARG A 591 2.15 -9.76 -16.06
C ARG A 591 1.04 -9.39 -15.10
N CYS A 592 1.37 -9.01 -13.88
CA CYS A 592 0.40 -8.56 -12.88
C CYS A 592 0.83 -7.23 -12.27
N CYS A 593 -0.11 -6.31 -12.14
CA CYS A 593 0.06 -5.11 -11.32
C CYS A 593 0.03 -5.51 -9.85
N MET A 594 1.05 -5.09 -9.10
CA MET A 594 1.14 -5.31 -7.66
C MET A 594 1.00 -3.94 -6.99
N VAL A 595 -0.16 -3.67 -6.40
CA VAL A 595 -0.44 -2.40 -5.71
C VAL A 595 0.04 -2.53 -4.27
N ILE A 596 0.84 -1.56 -3.85
CA ILE A 596 1.31 -1.45 -2.47
C ILE A 596 0.67 -0.22 -1.88
N SER A 597 -0.29 -0.45 -0.99
CA SER A 597 -1.01 0.60 -0.29
C SER A 597 -0.26 0.96 0.98
N VAL A 598 0.00 2.25 1.18
CA VAL A 598 0.71 2.76 2.35
C VAL A 598 -0.22 3.68 3.15
N PRO A 599 -0.45 3.42 4.45
CA PRO A 599 -1.50 4.08 5.21
C PRO A 599 -1.20 5.56 5.48
N THR A 600 0.08 5.94 5.62
CA THR A 600 0.47 7.33 5.91
C THR A 600 1.71 7.75 5.13
N LEU A 601 1.83 9.06 4.87
CA LEU A 601 3.04 9.64 4.30
C LEU A 601 4.25 9.53 5.25
N THR A 602 4.00 9.49 6.56
CA THR A 602 5.03 9.30 7.59
C THR A 602 5.69 7.93 7.45
N GLU A 603 4.91 6.89 7.15
CA GLU A 603 5.40 5.52 6.93
C GLU A 603 6.38 5.47 5.75
N LEU A 604 6.08 6.18 4.64
CA LEU A 604 6.99 6.30 3.49
C LEU A 604 8.33 6.97 3.85
N GLY A 605 8.35 7.83 4.86
CA GLY A 605 9.56 8.45 5.36
C GLY A 605 10.31 7.61 6.40
N ASN A 606 9.73 6.53 6.91
CA ASN A 606 10.37 5.60 7.83
C ASN A 606 10.89 4.38 7.07
N VAL A 607 12.00 4.56 6.36
CA VAL A 607 12.54 3.57 5.41
C VAL A 607 12.80 2.22 6.04
N ARG A 608 13.26 2.20 7.30
CA ARG A 608 13.51 0.95 8.02
C ARG A 608 12.24 0.12 8.18
N THR A 609 11.17 0.71 8.71
CA THR A 609 9.89 0.00 8.92
C THR A 609 9.21 -0.31 7.58
N MET A 610 9.31 0.61 6.61
CA MET A 610 8.77 0.42 5.28
C MET A 610 9.41 -0.78 4.58
N ILE A 611 10.74 -0.89 4.53
CA ILE A 611 11.44 -2.00 3.87
C ILE A 611 11.13 -3.35 4.53
N THR A 612 11.10 -3.41 5.87
CA THR A 612 10.71 -4.66 6.57
C THR A 612 9.28 -5.07 6.27
N SER A 613 8.35 -4.11 6.29
CA SER A 613 6.93 -4.36 5.99
C SER A 613 6.74 -4.80 4.54
N LEU A 614 7.44 -4.16 3.60
CA LEU A 614 7.44 -4.56 2.19
C LEU A 614 7.89 -6.02 2.00
N PHE A 615 8.97 -6.45 2.66
CA PHE A 615 9.41 -7.84 2.54
C PHE A 615 8.43 -8.83 3.16
N HIS A 616 7.78 -8.49 4.27
CA HIS A 616 6.71 -9.31 4.86
C HIS A 616 5.54 -9.44 3.87
N GLU A 617 4.99 -8.32 3.42
CA GLU A 617 3.79 -8.31 2.57
C GLU A 617 4.02 -8.97 1.21
N VAL A 618 5.17 -8.71 0.58
CA VAL A 618 5.50 -9.31 -0.72
C VAL A 618 5.81 -10.81 -0.57
N ALA A 619 6.25 -11.29 0.60
CA ALA A 619 6.45 -12.72 0.84
C ALA A 619 5.15 -13.53 0.67
N HIS A 620 3.98 -12.92 0.88
CA HIS A 620 2.71 -13.59 0.58
C HIS A 620 2.54 -13.97 -0.90
N GLN A 621 3.29 -13.33 -1.80
CA GLN A 621 3.29 -13.61 -3.25
C GLN A 621 4.38 -14.62 -3.67
N PHE A 622 5.38 -14.84 -2.81
CA PHE A 622 6.51 -15.71 -3.07
C PHE A 622 6.38 -17.07 -2.39
N ARG A 623 6.88 -18.10 -3.06
CA ARG A 623 6.86 -19.47 -2.54
C ARG A 623 8.24 -20.10 -2.75
N TYR A 624 8.72 -20.76 -1.71
CA TYR A 624 9.94 -21.55 -1.75
C TYR A 624 9.68 -22.97 -2.27
N GLU A 625 8.45 -23.42 -2.45
CA GLU A 625 8.15 -24.77 -2.94
C GLU A 625 7.12 -24.77 -4.05
N THR A 626 6.94 -25.93 -4.69
CA THR A 626 5.88 -26.10 -5.68
C THR A 626 4.52 -25.98 -4.98
N ARG A 627 3.50 -25.49 -5.71
CA ARG A 627 2.13 -25.41 -5.17
C ARG A 627 1.63 -26.78 -4.69
N LYS A 628 2.01 -27.85 -5.40
CA LYS A 628 1.72 -29.24 -5.04
C LYS A 628 2.29 -29.61 -3.67
N GLU A 629 3.59 -29.42 -3.46
CA GLU A 629 4.24 -29.76 -2.19
C GLU A 629 3.60 -29.03 -1.00
N ARG A 630 3.38 -27.72 -1.15
CA ARG A 630 2.71 -26.89 -0.14
C ARG A 630 1.29 -27.39 0.15
N ASN A 631 0.47 -27.52 -0.89
CA ASN A 631 -0.94 -27.89 -0.74
C ASN A 631 -1.07 -29.29 -0.14
N ASP A 632 -0.18 -30.23 -0.49
CA ASP A 632 -0.16 -31.57 0.11
C ASP A 632 0.20 -31.55 1.61
N ALA A 633 1.14 -30.69 2.01
CA ALA A 633 1.52 -30.52 3.42
C ALA A 633 0.37 -29.87 4.21
N LEU A 634 -0.20 -28.78 3.69
CA LEU A 634 -1.32 -28.06 4.31
C LEU A 634 -2.58 -28.92 4.40
N LEU A 635 -2.90 -29.69 3.36
CA LEU A 635 -4.04 -30.59 3.35
C LEU A 635 -3.97 -31.58 4.52
N LYS A 636 -2.83 -32.27 4.65
CA LYS A 636 -2.60 -33.22 5.73
C LYS A 636 -2.63 -32.55 7.09
N TYR A 637 -1.99 -31.39 7.23
CA TYR A 637 -1.95 -30.61 8.47
C TYR A 637 -3.34 -30.17 8.94
N VAL A 638 -4.13 -29.57 8.04
CA VAL A 638 -5.47 -29.05 8.34
C VAL A 638 -6.42 -30.19 8.66
N VAL A 639 -6.48 -31.23 7.82
CA VAL A 639 -7.32 -32.42 8.07
C VAL A 639 -6.97 -33.06 9.41
N ARG A 640 -5.68 -33.25 9.70
CA ARG A 640 -5.25 -33.83 10.97
C ARG A 640 -5.63 -32.99 12.17
N THR A 641 -5.50 -31.67 12.07
CA THR A 641 -5.88 -30.75 13.14
C THR A 641 -7.38 -30.79 13.41
N ILE A 642 -8.20 -30.85 12.35
CA ILE A 642 -9.66 -31.01 12.44
C ILE A 642 -10.04 -32.33 13.10
N MET A 643 -9.45 -33.44 12.66
CA MET A 643 -9.76 -34.76 13.22
C MET A 643 -9.31 -34.86 14.69
N ARG A 644 -8.18 -34.24 15.05
CA ARG A 644 -7.71 -34.17 16.44
C ARG A 644 -8.69 -33.40 17.32
N ASP A 645 -9.22 -32.29 16.85
CA ASP A 645 -10.24 -31.52 17.59
C ASP A 645 -11.54 -32.32 17.78
N ILE A 646 -12.00 -33.02 16.73
CA ILE A 646 -13.16 -33.92 16.83
C ILE A 646 -12.91 -35.01 17.88
N ILE A 647 -11.74 -35.65 17.87
CA ILE A 647 -11.39 -36.68 18.86
C ILE A 647 -11.31 -36.09 20.27
N ASN A 648 -10.67 -34.95 20.46
CA ASN A 648 -10.57 -34.31 21.77
C ASN A 648 -11.96 -33.99 22.35
N LYS A 649 -12.87 -33.45 21.53
CA LYS A 649 -14.24 -33.14 21.95
C LYS A 649 -15.06 -34.41 22.19
N LEU A 650 -14.84 -35.45 21.39
CA LEU A 650 -15.44 -36.76 21.62
C LEU A 650 -14.99 -37.36 22.95
N ILE A 651 -13.70 -37.29 23.27
CA ILE A 651 -13.14 -37.73 24.54
C ILE A 651 -13.72 -36.90 25.69
N GLN A 652 -13.74 -35.58 25.60
CA GLN A 652 -14.32 -34.71 26.63
C GLN A 652 -15.78 -35.03 26.88
N LYS A 653 -16.57 -35.26 25.82
CA LYS A 653 -17.95 -35.72 25.94
C LYS A 653 -18.03 -37.04 26.69
N LEU A 654 -17.22 -38.03 26.33
CA LEU A 654 -17.22 -39.32 27.03
C LEU A 654 -16.78 -39.17 28.48
N GLN A 655 -15.77 -38.35 28.79
CA GLN A 655 -15.35 -38.08 30.17
C GLN A 655 -16.50 -37.47 30.98
N ASN A 656 -17.27 -36.55 30.39
CA ASN A 656 -18.44 -35.96 31.02
C ASN A 656 -19.58 -36.99 31.21
N ASP A 657 -19.86 -37.81 30.20
CA ASP A 657 -20.93 -38.82 30.23
C ASP A 657 -20.61 -39.99 31.19
N THR A 658 -19.33 -40.32 31.35
CA THR A 658 -18.87 -41.50 32.09
C THR A 658 -18.25 -41.18 33.45
N GLY A 659 -17.87 -39.93 33.71
CA GLY A 659 -17.19 -39.48 34.93
C GLY A 659 -15.70 -39.89 35.01
N LEU A 660 -15.16 -40.51 33.97
CA LEU A 660 -13.77 -40.96 33.89
C LEU A 660 -12.85 -39.76 33.59
N ARG A 661 -11.81 -39.54 34.40
CA ARG A 661 -10.87 -38.42 34.22
C ARG A 661 -9.59 -38.79 33.49
N ASP A 662 -9.12 -40.03 33.62
CA ASP A 662 -7.85 -40.46 33.04
C ASP A 662 -8.04 -40.92 31.58
N TRP A 663 -7.30 -40.29 30.67
CA TRP A 663 -7.32 -40.60 29.23
C TRP A 663 -5.93 -41.01 28.76
N ASN A 664 -5.83 -42.17 28.10
CA ASN A 664 -4.61 -42.60 27.44
C ASN A 664 -4.41 -41.78 26.15
N ILE A 665 -3.46 -40.84 26.18
CA ILE A 665 -3.10 -39.94 25.08
C ILE A 665 -2.74 -40.73 23.80
N ASP A 666 -2.09 -41.88 23.94
CA ASP A 666 -1.66 -42.69 22.78
C ASP A 666 -2.83 -43.37 22.10
N VAL A 667 -3.87 -43.77 22.84
CA VAL A 667 -5.12 -44.27 22.26
C VAL A 667 -5.82 -43.16 21.49
N GLY A 668 -5.89 -41.95 22.04
CA GLY A 668 -6.44 -40.79 21.32
C GLY A 668 -5.71 -40.46 20.03
N ARG A 669 -4.38 -40.50 20.03
CA ARG A 669 -3.56 -40.29 18.83
C ARG A 669 -3.83 -41.34 17.75
N ARG A 670 -4.03 -42.61 18.11
CA ARG A 670 -4.36 -43.67 17.13
C ARG A 670 -5.77 -43.53 16.56
N LEU A 671 -6.73 -43.15 17.41
CA LEU A 671 -8.09 -42.85 16.97
C LEU A 671 -8.14 -41.62 16.04
N GLU A 672 -7.37 -40.58 16.35
CA GLU A 672 -7.13 -39.43 15.45
C GLU A 672 -6.62 -39.90 14.09
N MET A 673 -5.54 -40.69 14.06
CA MET A 673 -4.99 -41.21 12.80
C MET A 673 -5.99 -42.04 12.00
N SER A 674 -6.85 -42.83 12.68
CA SER A 674 -7.91 -43.59 12.02
C SER A 674 -8.92 -42.69 11.29
N LEU A 675 -9.30 -41.54 11.89
CA LEU A 675 -10.17 -40.56 11.25
C LEU A 675 -9.46 -39.87 10.08
N VAL A 676 -8.19 -39.48 10.25
CA VAL A 676 -7.39 -38.85 9.20
C VAL A 676 -7.28 -39.76 7.99
N GLU A 677 -6.86 -41.01 8.17
CA GLU A 677 -6.74 -41.96 7.07
C GLU A 677 -8.09 -42.23 6.39
N ALA A 678 -9.17 -42.41 7.16
CA ALA A 678 -10.49 -42.59 6.61
C ALA A 678 -10.94 -41.40 5.75
N TYR A 679 -10.63 -40.17 6.18
CA TYR A 679 -10.95 -38.95 5.44
C TYR A 679 -10.11 -38.85 4.15
N MET A 680 -8.79 -39.03 4.25
CA MET A 680 -7.88 -38.96 3.12
C MET A 680 -8.22 -40.01 2.06
N GLU A 681 -8.49 -41.26 2.45
CA GLU A 681 -8.89 -42.32 1.52
C GLU A 681 -10.32 -42.20 0.98
N THR A 682 -11.14 -41.31 1.54
CA THR A 682 -12.48 -41.05 1.02
C THR A 682 -12.45 -39.99 -0.06
N ASN A 683 -11.55 -39.01 0.05
CA ASN A 683 -11.56 -37.80 -0.79
C ASN A 683 -10.37 -37.65 -1.73
N TYR A 684 -9.16 -38.12 -1.35
CA TYR A 684 -7.92 -37.69 -2.02
C TYR A 684 -6.94 -38.82 -2.35
N ILE A 685 -7.12 -40.03 -1.83
CA ILE A 685 -6.28 -41.17 -2.20
C ILE A 685 -7.02 -41.97 -3.27
N ASN A 686 -6.38 -42.13 -4.42
CA ASN A 686 -6.90 -42.92 -5.54
C ASN A 686 -6.77 -44.44 -5.27
N ASP A 687 -7.30 -45.27 -6.18
CA ASP A 687 -7.29 -46.73 -6.01
C ASP A 687 -5.88 -47.34 -6.01
N GLU A 688 -4.87 -46.60 -6.47
CA GLU A 688 -3.44 -46.98 -6.47
C GLU A 688 -2.71 -46.56 -5.18
N GLY A 689 -3.41 -45.88 -4.25
CA GLY A 689 -2.82 -45.41 -3.00
C GLY A 689 -2.06 -44.08 -3.10
N ILE A 690 -2.24 -43.34 -4.20
CA ILE A 690 -1.54 -42.08 -4.46
C ILE A 690 -2.44 -40.90 -4.08
N LEU A 691 -1.84 -39.87 -3.46
CA LEU A 691 -2.51 -38.60 -3.15
C LEU A 691 -2.69 -37.76 -4.42
N GLU A 692 -3.94 -37.57 -4.81
CA GLU A 692 -4.33 -36.91 -6.06
C GLU A 692 -5.68 -36.20 -5.91
N TYR A 693 -5.72 -34.92 -6.28
CA TYR A 693 -6.95 -34.10 -6.24
C TYR A 693 -6.88 -32.97 -7.27
N SER A 694 -8.04 -32.54 -7.75
CA SER A 694 -8.17 -31.65 -8.92
C SER A 694 -7.54 -30.27 -8.74
N PHE A 695 -7.43 -29.80 -7.50
CA PHE A 695 -6.89 -28.49 -7.13
C PHE A 695 -5.50 -28.58 -6.46
N GLN A 696 -4.76 -29.67 -6.66
CA GLN A 696 -3.43 -29.89 -6.06
C GLN A 696 -2.41 -28.81 -6.44
N GLU A 697 -2.47 -28.26 -7.65
CA GLU A 697 -1.60 -27.16 -8.09
C GLU A 697 -2.27 -25.77 -8.00
N ALA A 698 -3.41 -25.68 -7.33
CA ALA A 698 -4.17 -24.44 -7.27
C ALA A 698 -3.47 -23.38 -6.37
N PRO A 699 -3.73 -22.08 -6.64
CA PRO A 699 -3.42 -21.00 -5.71
C PRO A 699 -4.02 -21.24 -4.32
N LEU A 700 -3.43 -20.65 -3.28
CA LEU A 700 -3.80 -20.95 -1.89
C LEU A 700 -5.25 -20.60 -1.56
N THR A 701 -5.76 -19.48 -2.09
CA THR A 701 -7.17 -19.06 -1.93
C THR A 701 -8.13 -20.11 -2.50
N ASN A 702 -7.87 -20.60 -3.72
CA ASN A 702 -8.66 -21.64 -4.35
C ASN A 702 -8.57 -22.97 -3.60
N PHE A 703 -7.37 -23.32 -3.14
CA PHE A 703 -7.14 -24.51 -2.32
C PHE A 703 -7.96 -24.46 -1.02
N GLN A 704 -7.94 -23.33 -0.31
CA GLN A 704 -8.70 -23.12 0.92
C GLN A 704 -10.21 -23.26 0.66
N TYR A 705 -10.73 -22.63 -0.38
CA TYR A 705 -12.14 -22.74 -0.76
C TYR A 705 -12.55 -24.19 -1.07
N CYS A 706 -11.79 -24.88 -1.94
CA CYS A 706 -12.06 -26.27 -2.30
C CYS A 706 -11.96 -27.22 -1.10
N LEU A 707 -10.96 -27.02 -0.23
CA LEU A 707 -10.81 -27.80 1.00
C LEU A 707 -12.00 -27.60 1.95
N ASN A 708 -12.45 -26.35 2.13
CA ASN A 708 -13.63 -26.07 2.94
C ASN A 708 -14.87 -26.74 2.36
N LYS A 709 -15.05 -26.69 1.04
CA LYS A 709 -16.15 -27.39 0.35
C LYS A 709 -16.10 -28.90 0.61
N ASP A 710 -14.93 -29.53 0.45
CA ASP A 710 -14.76 -30.97 0.71
C ASP A 710 -15.03 -31.33 2.17
N LEU A 711 -14.59 -30.49 3.12
CA LEU A 711 -14.89 -30.65 4.55
C LEU A 711 -16.39 -30.61 4.79
N TYR A 712 -17.11 -29.65 4.21
CA TYR A 712 -18.58 -29.55 4.32
C TYR A 712 -19.29 -30.74 3.64
N GLU A 713 -18.80 -31.25 2.52
CA GLU A 713 -19.40 -32.41 1.84
C GLU A 713 -19.37 -33.69 2.71
N VAL A 714 -18.36 -33.84 3.56
CA VAL A 714 -18.15 -35.03 4.40
C VAL A 714 -18.69 -34.84 5.82
N LEU A 715 -18.43 -33.67 6.41
CA LEU A 715 -18.72 -33.34 7.81
C LEU A 715 -19.97 -32.46 7.99
N GLY A 716 -20.58 -31.95 6.92
CA GLY A 716 -21.80 -31.12 7.00
C GLY A 716 -22.98 -31.80 7.70
N ASP A 717 -23.95 -30.99 8.14
CA ASP A 717 -25.04 -31.34 9.06
C ASP A 717 -25.43 -32.84 9.08
N TRP A 718 -25.18 -33.46 10.23
CA TRP A 718 -25.55 -34.83 10.54
C TRP A 718 -26.90 -34.77 11.21
N GLU A 719 -27.96 -34.67 10.40
CA GLU A 719 -29.34 -34.62 10.89
C GLU A 719 -29.53 -35.46 12.17
N LEU A 720 -29.94 -34.78 13.25
CA LEU A 720 -30.31 -35.42 14.52
C LEU A 720 -31.48 -36.35 14.22
N LYS A 721 -31.17 -37.65 14.07
CA LYS A 721 -31.99 -38.64 13.37
C LYS A 721 -33.36 -38.94 13.98
N ASP A 722 -33.73 -38.46 15.16
CA ASP A 722 -34.80 -39.12 15.92
C ASP A 722 -36.02 -38.28 16.33
N ASP A 723 -36.08 -36.97 16.03
CA ASP A 723 -37.25 -36.17 16.40
C ASP A 723 -37.90 -35.41 15.24
N ILE A 724 -38.89 -36.07 14.61
CA ILE A 724 -39.73 -35.47 13.57
C ILE A 724 -40.43 -34.20 14.07
N ARG A 725 -40.73 -34.08 15.37
CA ARG A 725 -41.32 -32.86 15.93
C ARG A 725 -40.32 -31.74 15.90
N SER A 726 -39.09 -31.95 16.34
CA SER A 726 -38.06 -30.90 16.31
C SER A 726 -37.83 -30.38 14.88
N VAL A 727 -37.75 -31.28 13.90
CA VAL A 727 -37.56 -30.90 12.49
C VAL A 727 -38.79 -30.19 11.92
N PHE A 728 -39.99 -30.66 12.25
CA PHE A 728 -41.26 -30.01 11.91
C PHE A 728 -41.37 -28.60 12.52
N HIS A 729 -41.04 -28.43 13.80
CA HIS A 729 -41.07 -27.12 14.45
C HIS A 729 -40.03 -26.17 13.86
N ALA A 730 -38.84 -26.66 13.49
CA ALA A 730 -37.83 -25.85 12.81
C ALA A 730 -38.31 -25.39 11.44
N PHE A 731 -38.87 -26.31 10.63
CA PHE A 731 -39.49 -25.98 9.35
C PHE A 731 -40.60 -24.93 9.51
N LEU A 732 -41.52 -25.15 10.46
CA LEU A 732 -42.61 -24.21 10.73
C LEU A 732 -42.10 -22.85 11.19
N LYS A 733 -41.10 -22.80 12.09
CA LYS A 733 -40.56 -21.54 12.60
C LYS A 733 -40.02 -20.66 11.46
N GLU A 734 -39.26 -21.28 10.55
CA GLU A 734 -38.74 -20.60 9.36
C GLU A 734 -39.86 -20.18 8.40
N ILE A 735 -40.84 -21.05 8.12
CA ILE A 735 -42.00 -20.68 7.29
C ILE A 735 -42.81 -19.53 7.92
N MET A 736 -43.00 -19.56 9.24
CA MET A 736 -43.76 -18.55 9.98
C MET A 736 -43.05 -17.20 10.02
N TYR A 737 -41.73 -17.15 9.90
CA TYR A 737 -41.00 -15.89 9.75
C TYR A 737 -41.43 -15.13 8.49
N HIS A 738 -41.82 -15.86 7.44
CA HIS A 738 -42.24 -15.29 6.15
C HIS A 738 -43.76 -15.16 6.01
N TYR A 739 -44.53 -15.50 7.05
CA TYR A 739 -45.99 -15.60 7.01
C TYR A 739 -46.71 -14.25 7.24
N GLN A 740 -47.72 -13.92 6.43
CA GLN A 740 -48.61 -12.77 6.64
C GLN A 740 -50.05 -13.20 7.04
N PRO A 741 -50.63 -12.67 8.14
CA PRO A 741 -51.83 -13.23 8.75
C PRO A 741 -53.17 -12.98 8.03
N GLU A 742 -53.26 -12.06 7.06
CA GLU A 742 -54.55 -11.72 6.44
C GLU A 742 -54.94 -12.67 5.29
N GLY A 743 -55.99 -13.47 5.49
CA GLY A 743 -56.67 -14.23 4.43
C GLY A 743 -56.06 -15.59 4.02
N SER A 744 -55.08 -16.11 4.76
CA SER A 744 -54.39 -17.35 4.40
C SER A 744 -55.08 -18.64 4.84
N LYS A 745 -54.87 -19.72 4.07
CA LYS A 745 -55.18 -21.09 4.49
C LYS A 745 -54.01 -21.79 5.21
N CYS A 746 -52.95 -21.05 5.56
CA CYS A 746 -51.79 -21.59 6.29
C CYS A 746 -52.18 -22.27 7.61
N PRO A 747 -53.14 -21.76 8.42
CA PRO A 747 -53.55 -22.46 9.65
C PRO A 747 -54.14 -23.84 9.40
N GLU A 748 -54.91 -24.00 8.31
CA GLU A 748 -55.49 -25.30 7.90
C GLU A 748 -54.38 -26.27 7.45
N ALA A 749 -53.43 -25.79 6.65
CA ALA A 749 -52.27 -26.59 6.23
C ALA A 749 -51.35 -27.00 7.38
N ILE A 750 -51.10 -26.09 8.33
CA ILE A 750 -50.31 -26.38 9.55
C ILE A 750 -51.02 -27.44 10.39
N HIS A 751 -52.34 -27.35 10.56
CA HIS A 751 -53.10 -28.35 11.30
C HIS A 751 -53.06 -29.73 10.63
N ILE A 752 -53.26 -29.79 9.30
CA ILE A 752 -53.17 -31.05 8.54
C ILE A 752 -51.75 -31.63 8.63
N LEU A 753 -50.72 -30.78 8.47
CA LEU A 753 -49.34 -31.21 8.59
C LEU A 753 -49.04 -31.76 10.00
N ASP A 754 -49.48 -31.07 11.05
CA ASP A 754 -49.32 -31.50 12.45
C ASP A 754 -50.00 -32.84 12.74
N GLU A 755 -51.21 -33.06 12.20
CA GLU A 755 -51.91 -34.34 12.28
C GLU A 755 -51.16 -35.45 11.55
N LEU A 756 -50.63 -35.19 10.35
CA LEU A 756 -49.86 -36.15 9.58
C LEU A 756 -48.54 -36.53 10.29
N ILE A 757 -47.87 -35.54 10.89
CA ILE A 757 -46.68 -35.77 11.74
C ILE A 757 -47.06 -36.64 12.94
N GLY A 758 -48.15 -36.32 13.65
CA GLY A 758 -48.66 -37.14 14.76
C GLY A 758 -49.01 -38.58 14.37
N GLN A 759 -49.52 -38.79 13.16
CA GLN A 759 -49.81 -40.13 12.64
C GLN A 759 -48.53 -40.93 12.32
N ILE A 760 -47.48 -40.27 11.80
CA ILE A 760 -46.19 -40.91 11.57
C ILE A 760 -45.54 -41.33 12.90
N GLU A 761 -45.68 -40.54 13.96
CA GLU A 761 -45.17 -40.88 15.30
C GLU A 761 -45.84 -42.13 15.90
N LEU A 762 -47.10 -42.39 15.56
CA LEU A 762 -47.92 -43.47 16.13
C LEU A 762 -47.87 -44.78 15.32
N LYS A 763 -47.49 -44.77 14.05
CA LYS A 763 -47.52 -45.96 13.18
C LYS A 763 -46.22 -46.77 13.21
N LYS A 764 -46.34 -48.11 13.24
CA LYS A 764 -45.21 -49.06 13.11
C LYS A 764 -44.66 -49.19 11.68
N SER A 765 -45.43 -48.83 10.65
CA SER A 765 -44.99 -48.76 9.25
C SER A 765 -45.14 -47.31 8.77
N LYS A 766 -44.03 -46.73 8.30
CA LYS A 766 -43.93 -45.32 7.86
C LYS A 766 -44.24 -45.13 6.37
N GLU A 767 -44.58 -46.20 5.65
CA GLU A 767 -44.81 -46.17 4.20
C GLU A 767 -46.15 -45.50 3.86
N GLY A 768 -46.11 -44.47 3.00
CA GLY A 768 -47.29 -43.85 2.37
C GLY A 768 -47.80 -42.54 2.98
N LEU A 769 -47.28 -42.11 4.13
CA LEU A 769 -47.57 -40.80 4.74
C LEU A 769 -46.54 -39.71 4.34
N ASP A 770 -45.38 -40.12 3.84
CA ASP A 770 -44.30 -39.25 3.38
C ASP A 770 -44.75 -38.30 2.27
N GLU A 771 -45.45 -38.83 1.26
CA GLU A 771 -45.95 -38.03 0.15
C GLU A 771 -47.02 -37.03 0.59
N GLU A 772 -47.91 -37.41 1.51
CA GLU A 772 -48.95 -36.51 2.04
C GLU A 772 -48.33 -35.37 2.86
N ILE A 773 -47.30 -35.67 3.67
CA ILE A 773 -46.55 -34.68 4.45
C ILE A 773 -45.81 -33.72 3.53
N VAL A 774 -45.10 -34.23 2.52
CA VAL A 774 -44.33 -33.40 1.59
C VAL A 774 -45.27 -32.53 0.75
N LYS A 775 -46.41 -33.05 0.28
CA LYS A 775 -47.43 -32.26 -0.42
C LYS A 775 -48.00 -31.15 0.45
N CYS A 776 -48.32 -31.47 1.70
CA CYS A 776 -48.84 -30.48 2.63
C CYS A 776 -47.80 -29.39 2.93
N ALA A 777 -46.53 -29.76 3.18
CA ALA A 777 -45.41 -28.83 3.38
C ALA A 777 -45.11 -27.98 2.14
N TYR A 778 -45.22 -28.57 0.94
CA TYR A 778 -45.07 -27.84 -0.32
C TYR A 778 -46.19 -26.82 -0.50
N GLY A 779 -47.44 -27.22 -0.23
CA GLY A 779 -48.58 -26.31 -0.26
C GLY A 779 -48.44 -25.14 0.71
N LEU A 780 -47.97 -25.42 1.93
CA LEU A 780 -47.68 -24.37 2.92
C LEU A 780 -46.61 -23.39 2.43
N SER A 781 -45.53 -23.91 1.86
CA SER A 781 -44.39 -23.12 1.35
C SER A 781 -44.78 -22.30 0.13
N TRP A 782 -45.61 -22.87 -0.76
CA TRP A 782 -46.16 -22.19 -1.93
C TRP A 782 -47.04 -21.01 -1.54
N GLU A 783 -47.93 -21.23 -0.58
CA GLU A 783 -48.85 -20.20 -0.09
C GLU A 783 -48.07 -19.05 0.57
N CYS A 784 -47.02 -19.39 1.33
CA CYS A 784 -46.12 -18.41 1.92
C CYS A 784 -45.33 -17.63 0.86
N ALA A 785 -44.83 -18.31 -0.18
CA ALA A 785 -44.16 -17.64 -1.30
C ALA A 785 -45.12 -16.72 -2.07
N CYS A 786 -46.37 -17.13 -2.30
CA CYS A 786 -47.38 -16.30 -2.94
C CYS A 786 -47.73 -15.05 -2.11
N GLN A 787 -47.70 -15.12 -0.78
CA GLN A 787 -47.91 -13.94 0.08
C GLN A 787 -46.75 -12.95 0.04
N ASN A 788 -45.53 -13.44 -0.16
CA ASN A 788 -44.36 -12.57 -0.23
C ASN A 788 -44.25 -11.83 -1.57
N ILE A 789 -45.01 -12.22 -2.58
CA ILE A 789 -45.01 -11.63 -3.91
C ILE A 789 -46.39 -10.98 -4.15
N ASP A 790 -46.46 -9.74 -4.64
CA ASP A 790 -47.74 -9.11 -5.04
C ASP A 790 -48.30 -9.73 -6.34
N ASN A 791 -48.34 -11.06 -6.43
CA ASN A 791 -48.71 -11.78 -7.63
C ASN A 791 -49.96 -12.62 -7.39
N SER A 792 -50.93 -12.49 -8.28
CA SER A 792 -52.15 -13.32 -8.33
C SER A 792 -51.83 -14.72 -8.89
N ALA A 793 -50.76 -15.35 -8.42
CA ALA A 793 -50.39 -16.69 -8.84
C ALA A 793 -51.48 -17.67 -8.36
N MET A 794 -52.11 -18.34 -9.32
CA MET A 794 -53.17 -19.32 -9.08
C MET A 794 -52.65 -20.42 -8.14
N ARG A 795 -53.40 -20.76 -7.09
CA ARG A 795 -52.99 -21.83 -6.17
C ARG A 795 -52.91 -23.15 -6.94
N ILE A 796 -51.92 -24.01 -6.63
CA ILE A 796 -51.78 -25.30 -7.31
C ILE A 796 -53.00 -26.20 -7.11
N TRP A 797 -53.77 -25.96 -6.04
CA TRP A 797 -54.99 -26.67 -5.68
C TRP A 797 -56.26 -25.81 -5.84
N GLU A 798 -56.27 -24.78 -6.69
CA GLU A 798 -57.43 -23.87 -6.75
C GLU A 798 -58.76 -24.55 -7.14
N ASP A 799 -58.69 -25.64 -7.92
CA ASP A 799 -59.84 -26.39 -8.42
C ASP A 799 -60.31 -27.55 -7.51
N ILE A 800 -59.62 -27.81 -6.39
CA ILE A 800 -59.87 -28.99 -5.52
C ILE A 800 -59.69 -28.58 -4.03
N HIS A 801 -60.38 -29.21 -3.09
CA HIS A 801 -60.15 -28.91 -1.66
C HIS A 801 -58.70 -29.24 -1.26
N PHE A 802 -58.04 -28.41 -0.44
CA PHE A 802 -56.60 -28.56 -0.11
C PHE A 802 -56.27 -29.95 0.47
N GLY A 803 -57.08 -30.43 1.42
CA GLY A 803 -56.95 -31.79 1.97
C GLY A 803 -57.16 -32.90 0.94
N GLU A 804 -58.05 -32.72 -0.04
CA GLU A 804 -58.26 -33.69 -1.14
C GLU A 804 -57.09 -33.68 -2.13
N TRP A 805 -56.46 -32.52 -2.34
CA TRP A 805 -55.26 -32.39 -3.15
C TRP A 805 -54.04 -33.07 -2.51
N ILE A 806 -53.88 -32.96 -1.19
CA ILE A 806 -52.84 -33.68 -0.43
C ILE A 806 -53.02 -35.20 -0.56
N ALA A 807 -54.25 -35.69 -0.39
CA ALA A 807 -54.58 -37.13 -0.47
C ALA A 807 -54.53 -37.70 -1.90
N ASN A 808 -54.36 -36.85 -2.93
CA ASN A 808 -54.27 -37.29 -4.31
C ASN A 808 -52.93 -38.01 -4.54
N LYS A 809 -52.95 -39.15 -5.23
CA LYS A 809 -51.74 -39.95 -5.55
C LYS A 809 -51.01 -39.49 -6.81
N ALA A 810 -51.45 -38.42 -7.46
CA ALA A 810 -50.76 -37.86 -8.62
C ALA A 810 -49.35 -37.39 -8.25
N GLU A 811 -48.35 -37.74 -9.05
CA GLU A 811 -46.95 -37.32 -8.84
C GLU A 811 -46.79 -35.83 -9.17
N ILE A 812 -46.08 -35.10 -8.33
CA ILE A 812 -45.86 -33.65 -8.48
C ILE A 812 -44.38 -33.39 -8.72
N GLU A 813 -44.05 -32.71 -9.82
CA GLU A 813 -42.70 -32.21 -10.08
C GLU A 813 -42.47 -30.88 -9.34
N TYR A 814 -42.25 -30.96 -8.02
CA TYR A 814 -42.18 -29.81 -7.11
C TYR A 814 -41.27 -28.67 -7.60
N GLU A 815 -40.05 -29.01 -8.05
CA GLU A 815 -39.07 -28.03 -8.50
C GLU A 815 -39.43 -27.42 -9.86
N ALA A 816 -39.94 -28.23 -10.81
CA ALA A 816 -40.32 -27.73 -12.12
C ALA A 816 -41.47 -26.72 -12.02
N ILE A 817 -42.46 -27.02 -11.18
CA ILE A 817 -43.64 -26.16 -10.95
C ILE A 817 -43.24 -24.88 -10.20
N TRP A 818 -42.38 -25.00 -9.18
CA TRP A 818 -41.85 -23.85 -8.44
C TRP A 818 -41.05 -22.92 -9.34
N ASN A 819 -40.12 -23.48 -10.11
CA ASN A 819 -39.25 -22.72 -10.99
C ASN A 819 -40.03 -22.03 -12.12
N LYS A 820 -41.04 -22.69 -12.69
CA LYS A 820 -41.90 -22.10 -13.70
C LYS A 820 -42.65 -20.87 -13.19
N THR A 821 -42.96 -20.83 -11.89
CA THR A 821 -43.83 -19.81 -11.30
C THR A 821 -43.03 -18.67 -10.67
N PHE A 822 -41.91 -18.98 -9.99
CA PHE A 822 -41.18 -18.01 -9.18
C PHE A 822 -39.77 -17.64 -9.72
N ARG A 823 -39.18 -18.40 -10.66
CA ARG A 823 -37.77 -18.23 -11.08
C ARG A 823 -37.53 -17.06 -12.05
N THR A 824 -38.58 -16.56 -12.70
CA THR A 824 -38.51 -15.48 -13.72
C THR A 824 -38.71 -14.06 -13.17
N MET A 825 -38.78 -13.87 -11.85
CA MET A 825 -39.12 -12.57 -11.26
C MET A 825 -37.91 -11.65 -11.00
N GLU A 826 -38.07 -10.35 -11.23
CA GLU A 826 -37.07 -9.29 -10.98
C GLU A 826 -37.24 -8.67 -9.57
N SER A 827 -36.11 -8.39 -8.90
CA SER A 827 -35.91 -7.61 -7.65
C SER A 827 -36.16 -8.27 -6.28
N ASP A 828 -35.32 -7.85 -5.32
CA ASP A 828 -35.28 -7.86 -3.83
C ASP A 828 -35.90 -9.00 -3.02
N LYS A 829 -37.02 -9.58 -3.45
CA LYS A 829 -37.71 -10.68 -2.76
C LYS A 829 -37.31 -12.09 -3.24
N LYS A 830 -36.45 -12.18 -4.27
CA LYS A 830 -35.88 -13.45 -4.77
C LYS A 830 -35.12 -14.21 -3.68
N SER A 831 -34.41 -13.49 -2.80
CA SER A 831 -33.75 -14.04 -1.61
C SER A 831 -34.74 -14.74 -0.69
N GLU A 832 -35.87 -14.11 -0.38
CA GLU A 832 -36.88 -14.65 0.55
C GLU A 832 -37.59 -15.88 -0.04
N ILE A 833 -37.95 -15.85 -1.33
CA ILE A 833 -38.54 -17.00 -2.02
C ILE A 833 -37.55 -18.17 -2.07
N GLN A 834 -36.27 -17.89 -2.30
CA GLN A 834 -35.22 -18.90 -2.28
C GLN A 834 -35.04 -19.50 -0.87
N LYS A 835 -35.15 -18.71 0.19
CA LYS A 835 -35.14 -19.19 1.58
C LYS A 835 -36.32 -20.11 1.87
N ILE A 836 -37.54 -19.73 1.47
CA ILE A 836 -38.75 -20.55 1.62
C ILE A 836 -38.59 -21.88 0.86
N TRP A 837 -38.10 -21.84 -0.38
CA TRP A 837 -37.81 -23.03 -1.17
C TRP A 837 -36.77 -23.93 -0.52
N ASN A 838 -35.64 -23.36 -0.08
CA ASN A 838 -34.56 -24.11 0.56
C ASN A 838 -35.03 -24.77 1.86
N ASN A 839 -35.88 -24.08 2.64
CA ASN A 839 -36.46 -24.62 3.87
C ASN A 839 -37.42 -25.78 3.58
N PHE A 840 -38.32 -25.63 2.60
CA PHE A 840 -39.15 -26.74 2.09
C PHE A 840 -38.31 -27.92 1.63
N PHE A 841 -37.30 -27.64 0.80
CA PHE A 841 -36.44 -28.66 0.20
C PHE A 841 -35.70 -29.48 1.25
N ARG A 842 -35.17 -28.83 2.29
CA ARG A 842 -34.53 -29.48 3.44
C ARG A 842 -35.54 -30.37 4.18
N PHE A 843 -36.71 -29.83 4.49
CA PHE A 843 -37.76 -30.58 5.19
C PHE A 843 -38.26 -31.79 4.39
N SER A 844 -38.51 -31.64 3.09
CA SER A 844 -38.97 -32.74 2.24
C SER A 844 -37.91 -33.83 2.09
N SER A 845 -36.64 -33.44 1.95
CA SER A 845 -35.53 -34.39 1.87
C SER A 845 -35.44 -35.22 3.16
N TRP A 846 -35.54 -34.55 4.31
CA TRP A 846 -35.55 -35.19 5.61
C TRP A 846 -36.72 -36.18 5.76
N ILE A 847 -37.94 -35.81 5.36
CA ILE A 847 -39.13 -36.67 5.48
C ILE A 847 -39.01 -37.94 4.64
N TYR A 848 -38.54 -37.83 3.38
CA TYR A 848 -38.34 -39.00 2.53
C TYR A 848 -37.25 -39.93 3.09
N ASP A 849 -36.16 -39.37 3.64
CA ASP A 849 -35.11 -40.13 4.31
C ASP A 849 -35.62 -40.80 5.60
N TYR A 850 -36.41 -40.08 6.42
CA TYR A 850 -37.00 -40.59 7.66
C TYR A 850 -38.01 -41.72 7.43
N CYS A 851 -38.74 -41.69 6.33
CA CYS A 851 -39.75 -42.70 5.96
C CYS A 851 -39.17 -43.87 5.14
N GLY A 852 -37.92 -43.77 4.66
CA GLY A 852 -37.22 -44.85 3.98
C GLY A 852 -37.51 -44.97 2.48
N SER A 853 -38.00 -43.92 1.83
CA SER A 853 -38.33 -43.88 0.39
C SER A 853 -37.06 -43.79 -0.47
N LYS A 854 -36.45 -44.94 -0.76
CA LYS A 854 -35.16 -45.09 -1.46
C LYS A 854 -35.08 -44.52 -2.88
N GLU A 855 -36.19 -44.11 -3.49
CA GLU A 855 -36.24 -43.74 -4.91
C GLU A 855 -36.32 -42.23 -5.19
N LYS A 856 -36.55 -41.37 -4.18
CA LYS A 856 -36.79 -39.94 -4.45
C LYS A 856 -35.97 -39.04 -3.53
N ILE A 857 -35.14 -38.21 -4.16
CA ILE A 857 -34.20 -37.18 -3.66
C ILE A 857 -32.74 -37.65 -3.47
N LYS A 858 -31.86 -37.12 -4.35
CA LYS A 858 -30.40 -37.22 -4.36
C LYS A 858 -29.77 -35.83 -4.15
N ILE A 859 -29.78 -35.19 -2.97
CA ILE A 859 -29.06 -33.90 -2.82
C ILE A 859 -28.40 -33.71 -1.44
N TYR A 860 -27.86 -34.78 -0.88
CA TYR A 860 -26.57 -34.74 -0.18
C TYR A 860 -25.77 -35.91 -0.73
N ASN A 861 -24.46 -35.79 -0.89
CA ASN A 861 -23.64 -36.94 -1.28
C ASN A 861 -23.49 -37.88 -0.07
N SER A 862 -24.62 -38.43 0.43
CA SER A 862 -24.72 -39.36 1.54
C SER A 862 -23.77 -40.54 1.36
N LYS A 863 -23.38 -40.84 0.11
CA LYS A 863 -22.35 -41.80 -0.24
C LYS A 863 -20.95 -41.44 0.29
N LYS A 864 -20.45 -40.21 0.15
CA LYS A 864 -19.12 -39.81 0.65
C LYS A 864 -19.09 -39.84 2.18
N LYS A 865 -20.08 -39.23 2.83
CA LYS A 865 -20.25 -39.26 4.29
C LYS A 865 -20.36 -40.68 4.84
N THR A 866 -21.24 -41.51 4.26
CA THR A 866 -21.40 -42.92 4.66
C THR A 866 -20.11 -43.71 4.42
N ARG A 867 -19.39 -43.45 3.32
CA ARG A 867 -18.11 -44.10 3.02
C ARG A 867 -17.05 -43.72 4.05
N PHE A 868 -16.92 -42.44 4.37
CA PHE A 868 -16.04 -41.94 5.42
C PHE A 868 -16.35 -42.61 6.77
N LEU A 869 -17.62 -42.56 7.20
CA LEU A 869 -18.05 -43.16 8.46
C LEU A 869 -17.76 -44.65 8.57
N LYS A 870 -18.06 -45.41 7.51
CA LYS A 870 -17.77 -46.85 7.48
C LYS A 870 -16.27 -47.13 7.55
N LYS A 871 -15.45 -46.38 6.81
CA LYS A 871 -13.99 -46.51 6.85
C LYS A 871 -13.43 -46.14 8.22
N ALA A 872 -13.86 -45.01 8.76
CA ALA A 872 -13.47 -44.52 10.09
C ALA A 872 -13.79 -45.57 11.16
N TYR A 873 -15.02 -46.08 11.17
CA TYR A 873 -15.45 -47.13 12.08
C TYR A 873 -14.58 -48.40 11.96
N GLN A 874 -14.38 -48.89 10.74
CA GLN A 874 -13.57 -50.09 10.50
C GLN A 874 -12.13 -49.92 10.99
N LYS A 875 -11.49 -48.79 10.68
CA LYS A 875 -10.12 -48.50 11.11
C LYS A 875 -10.03 -48.35 12.63
N MET A 876 -10.97 -47.64 13.25
CA MET A 876 -11.01 -47.48 14.71
C MET A 876 -11.24 -48.80 15.44
N CYS A 877 -12.12 -49.67 14.95
CA CYS A 877 -12.29 -51.01 15.50
C CYS A 877 -11.00 -51.85 15.38
N LEU A 878 -10.30 -51.77 14.24
CA LEU A 878 -9.05 -52.50 14.03
C LEU A 878 -7.95 -52.02 15.00
N GLU A 879 -7.75 -50.71 15.13
CA GLU A 879 -6.81 -50.12 16.08
C GLU A 879 -7.18 -50.47 17.52
N TRP A 880 -8.47 -50.44 17.85
CA TRP A 880 -8.98 -50.79 19.18
C TRP A 880 -8.70 -52.26 19.54
N ILE A 881 -8.99 -53.18 18.62
CA ILE A 881 -8.73 -54.62 18.81
C ILE A 881 -7.22 -54.89 18.89
N GLY A 882 -6.41 -54.22 18.07
CA GLY A 882 -4.95 -54.33 18.09
C GLY A 882 -4.34 -53.95 19.44
N ASN A 883 -4.79 -52.84 20.04
CA ASN A 883 -4.36 -52.42 21.38
C ASN A 883 -4.87 -53.38 22.47
N LYS A 884 -6.13 -53.84 22.35
CA LYS A 884 -6.67 -54.83 23.28
C LYS A 884 -5.79 -56.09 23.37
N ILE A 885 -5.32 -56.58 22.21
CA ILE A 885 -4.43 -57.75 22.14
C ILE A 885 -3.02 -57.45 22.67
N GLN A 886 -2.47 -56.25 22.44
CA GLN A 886 -1.15 -55.86 22.97
C GLN A 886 -1.15 -55.67 24.50
N GLU A 887 -2.19 -55.10 25.07
CA GLU A 887 -2.30 -54.85 26.53
C GLU A 887 -2.80 -56.07 27.32
N ASP A 888 -3.63 -56.95 26.73
CA ASP A 888 -4.00 -58.25 27.34
C ASP A 888 -2.77 -59.15 27.56
N LEU A 889 -1.65 -58.91 26.85
CA LEU A 889 -0.36 -59.59 27.04
C LEU A 889 0.49 -59.01 28.18
N SER A 890 0.18 -57.81 28.71
CA SER A 890 0.97 -57.12 29.75
C SER A 890 0.36 -57.11 31.16
N SER A 891 -0.75 -57.82 31.38
CA SER A 891 -1.51 -57.96 32.63
C SER A 891 -2.14 -56.65 33.18
N ASP A 892 -3.44 -56.78 33.52
CA ASP A 892 -4.40 -55.77 33.98
C ASP A 892 -4.88 -54.74 32.94
N PHE A 893 -5.85 -55.19 32.13
CA PHE A 893 -6.68 -54.31 31.30
C PHE A 893 -7.54 -53.42 32.20
N ASP A 894 -7.30 -52.11 32.13
CA ASP A 894 -8.02 -51.12 32.91
C ASP A 894 -9.51 -51.11 32.53
N SER A 895 -10.41 -51.34 33.50
CA SER A 895 -11.86 -51.45 33.30
C SER A 895 -12.47 -50.24 32.55
N THR A 896 -11.78 -49.10 32.66
CA THR A 896 -11.99 -47.81 32.02
C THR A 896 -11.94 -47.90 30.49
N LEU A 897 -10.89 -48.46 29.89
CA LEU A 897 -10.73 -48.53 28.43
C LEU A 897 -11.83 -49.37 27.80
N SER A 898 -12.10 -50.56 28.35
CA SER A 898 -13.17 -51.46 27.89
C SER A 898 -14.57 -50.83 27.95
N PHE A 899 -14.80 -49.90 28.89
CA PHE A 899 -16.05 -49.16 28.98
C PHE A 899 -16.14 -48.06 27.91
N MET A 900 -15.04 -47.33 27.67
CA MET A 900 -14.97 -46.30 26.63
C MET A 900 -15.14 -46.87 25.23
N GLY A 901 -14.51 -48.02 24.93
CA GLY A 901 -14.69 -48.71 23.66
C GLY A 901 -16.15 -49.08 23.39
N ARG A 902 -16.88 -49.48 24.44
CA ARG A 902 -18.33 -49.75 24.38
C ARG A 902 -19.15 -48.47 24.21
N ALA A 903 -18.82 -47.41 24.95
CA ALA A 903 -19.50 -46.12 24.84
C ALA A 903 -19.33 -45.49 23.44
N LEU A 904 -18.17 -45.70 22.81
CA LEU A 904 -17.87 -45.31 21.43
C LEU A 904 -18.42 -46.29 20.37
N GLY A 905 -18.82 -47.50 20.77
CA GLY A 905 -19.22 -48.57 19.86
C GLY A 905 -18.07 -49.19 19.06
N ILE A 906 -16.80 -49.01 19.43
CA ILE A 906 -15.64 -49.50 18.66
C ILE A 906 -15.05 -50.81 19.18
N ASP A 907 -15.56 -51.34 20.29
CA ASP A 907 -15.07 -52.55 20.95
C ASP A 907 -15.34 -53.85 20.16
N CYS A 908 -16.42 -53.89 19.38
CA CYS A 908 -16.69 -54.95 18.41
C CYS A 908 -17.35 -54.42 17.14
N ASN A 909 -17.01 -55.02 15.99
CA ASN A 909 -17.53 -54.61 14.69
C ASN A 909 -18.92 -55.24 14.44
N THR A 910 -19.98 -54.59 14.93
CA THR A 910 -21.38 -55.03 14.78
C THR A 910 -22.27 -53.89 14.27
N LYS A 911 -23.50 -54.21 13.84
CA LYS A 911 -24.44 -53.19 13.36
C LYS A 911 -24.92 -52.26 14.47
N GLU A 912 -25.19 -52.77 15.67
CA GLU A 912 -25.56 -51.92 16.82
C GLU A 912 -24.42 -50.97 17.19
N ASN A 913 -23.19 -51.47 17.22
CA ASN A 913 -22.02 -50.69 17.57
C ASN A 913 -21.67 -49.63 16.52
N TYR A 914 -21.84 -49.94 15.22
CA TYR A 914 -21.71 -48.93 14.16
C TYR A 914 -22.72 -47.79 14.33
N ARG A 915 -23.96 -48.10 14.73
CA ARG A 915 -24.99 -47.08 14.99
C ARG A 915 -24.58 -46.20 16.17
N MET A 916 -24.10 -46.80 17.26
CA MET A 916 -23.58 -46.04 18.41
C MET A 916 -22.41 -45.13 17.99
N PHE A 917 -21.45 -45.65 17.23
CA PHE A 917 -20.33 -44.87 16.71
C PHE A 917 -20.80 -43.68 15.86
N GLU A 918 -21.72 -43.93 14.92
CA GLU A 918 -22.32 -42.89 14.08
C GLU A 918 -22.96 -41.81 14.95
N GLU A 919 -23.77 -42.17 15.95
CA GLU A 919 -24.43 -41.23 16.86
C GLU A 919 -23.43 -40.36 17.64
N GLN A 920 -22.36 -40.96 18.18
CA GLN A 920 -21.33 -40.24 18.94
C GLN A 920 -20.57 -39.22 18.06
N ILE A 921 -20.13 -39.62 16.86
CA ILE A 921 -19.42 -38.70 15.96
C ILE A 921 -20.37 -37.62 15.43
N SER A 922 -21.62 -37.99 15.07
CA SER A 922 -22.65 -37.04 14.62
C SER A 922 -22.82 -35.90 15.60
N PHE A 923 -22.95 -36.25 16.88
CA PHE A 923 -23.16 -35.28 17.95
C PHE A 923 -22.04 -34.26 18.02
N VAL A 924 -20.78 -34.72 18.04
CA VAL A 924 -19.61 -33.84 18.17
C VAL A 924 -19.45 -32.96 16.93
N VAL A 925 -19.63 -33.52 15.73
CA VAL A 925 -19.47 -32.76 14.48
C VAL A 925 -20.54 -31.69 14.35
N ASN A 926 -21.81 -32.01 14.63
CA ASN A 926 -22.92 -31.03 14.56
C ASN A 926 -22.74 -29.87 15.53
N GLN A 927 -22.31 -30.14 16.76
CA GLN A 927 -22.10 -29.08 17.75
C GLN A 927 -20.96 -28.13 17.39
N ASN A 928 -20.07 -28.52 16.46
CA ASN A 928 -18.83 -27.81 16.17
C ASN A 928 -18.64 -27.46 14.68
N LEU A 929 -19.66 -27.67 13.83
CA LEU A 929 -19.51 -27.55 12.38
C LEU A 929 -19.00 -26.17 11.93
N LYS A 930 -19.56 -25.10 12.50
CA LYS A 930 -19.13 -23.72 12.21
C LYS A 930 -17.66 -23.52 12.61
N TYR A 931 -17.30 -23.96 13.82
CA TYR A 931 -15.95 -23.87 14.34
C TYR A 931 -14.93 -24.67 13.50
N ILE A 932 -15.31 -25.83 12.96
CA ILE A 932 -14.43 -26.66 12.12
C ILE A 932 -14.06 -25.93 10.82
N ALA A 933 -15.01 -25.24 10.18
CA ALA A 933 -14.75 -24.47 8.97
C ALA A 933 -13.88 -23.24 9.25
N ASP A 934 -14.21 -22.49 10.30
CA ASP A 934 -13.42 -21.33 10.74
C ASP A 934 -11.98 -21.73 11.10
N MET A 935 -11.79 -22.93 11.68
CA MET A 935 -10.47 -23.44 12.03
C MET A 935 -9.59 -23.75 10.80
N ALA A 936 -10.16 -24.26 9.70
CA ALA A 936 -9.38 -24.55 8.49
C ALA A 936 -8.79 -23.26 7.88
N GLU A 937 -9.63 -22.23 7.77
CA GLU A 937 -9.24 -20.90 7.31
C GLU A 937 -8.18 -20.27 8.22
N TRP A 938 -8.41 -20.30 9.53
CA TRP A 938 -7.46 -19.77 10.50
C TRP A 938 -6.08 -20.45 10.42
N ARG A 939 -6.03 -21.78 10.26
CA ARG A 939 -4.77 -22.54 10.17
C ARG A 939 -3.97 -22.18 8.92
N ILE A 940 -4.65 -21.99 7.79
CA ILE A 940 -4.02 -21.58 6.53
C ILE A 940 -3.55 -20.13 6.61
N GLY A 941 -4.35 -19.24 7.21
CA GLY A 941 -3.97 -17.85 7.48
C GLY A 941 -2.70 -17.76 8.34
N LYS A 942 -2.67 -18.49 9.48
CA LYS A 942 -1.50 -18.55 10.35
C LYS A 942 -0.24 -19.06 9.64
N TYR A 943 -0.36 -20.09 8.82
CA TYR A 943 0.76 -20.59 8.00
C TYR A 943 1.30 -19.51 7.04
N ARG A 944 0.39 -18.77 6.38
CA ARG A 944 0.77 -17.71 5.44
C ARG A 944 1.54 -16.58 6.13
N GLU A 945 1.14 -16.22 7.34
CA GLU A 945 1.81 -15.24 8.19
C GLU A 945 3.20 -15.73 8.65
N GLU A 946 3.28 -16.98 9.13
CA GLU A 946 4.53 -17.55 9.63
C GLU A 946 5.58 -17.68 8.52
N THR A 947 5.18 -18.13 7.33
CA THR A 947 6.09 -18.24 6.18
C THR A 947 6.55 -16.88 5.66
N ALA A 948 5.72 -15.83 5.78
CA ALA A 948 6.10 -14.47 5.42
C ALA A 948 7.14 -13.88 6.39
N ASP A 949 7.01 -14.12 7.70
CA ASP A 949 8.05 -13.73 8.66
C ASP A 949 9.34 -14.48 8.44
N MET A 950 9.28 -15.78 8.13
CA MET A 950 10.47 -16.56 7.84
C MET A 950 11.24 -16.01 6.63
N PHE A 951 10.51 -15.57 5.61
CA PHE A 951 11.07 -14.91 4.44
C PHE A 951 11.72 -13.58 4.79
N MET A 952 10.97 -12.70 5.46
CA MET A 952 11.43 -11.37 5.84
C MET A 952 12.69 -11.43 6.71
N CYS A 953 12.72 -12.32 7.71
CA CYS A 953 13.89 -12.53 8.57
C CYS A 953 15.15 -12.91 7.77
N ASN A 954 15.02 -13.71 6.71
CA ASN A 954 16.15 -14.12 5.87
C ASN A 954 16.55 -13.08 4.82
N ALA A 955 15.58 -12.35 4.26
CA ALA A 955 15.83 -11.26 3.32
C ALA A 955 16.54 -10.06 4.01
N MET A 956 16.15 -9.79 5.26
CA MET A 956 16.71 -8.71 6.07
C MET A 956 17.92 -9.15 6.91
N ARG A 957 18.13 -10.46 7.14
CA ARG A 957 19.16 -10.97 8.06
C ARG A 957 18.93 -10.52 9.51
N LEU A 958 17.69 -10.65 9.98
CA LEU A 958 17.35 -10.32 11.36
C LEU A 958 17.93 -11.34 12.36
N THR A 959 18.25 -10.85 13.54
CA THR A 959 18.53 -11.68 14.72
C THR A 959 17.22 -11.95 15.47
N PRO A 960 17.21 -12.94 16.38
CA PRO A 960 16.07 -13.16 17.27
C PRO A 960 15.62 -11.89 18.01
N PHE A 961 16.58 -11.09 18.50
CA PHE A 961 16.30 -9.84 19.20
C PHE A 961 15.71 -8.78 18.27
N GLY A 962 16.27 -8.63 17.05
CA GLY A 962 15.75 -7.69 16.06
C GLY A 962 14.35 -8.03 15.56
N TYR A 963 14.05 -9.32 15.39
CA TYR A 963 12.70 -9.78 15.06
C TYR A 963 11.69 -9.45 16.17
N MET A 964 12.04 -9.74 17.43
CA MET A 964 11.17 -9.40 18.57
C MET A 964 10.98 -7.88 18.73
N HIS A 965 12.05 -7.10 18.53
CA HIS A 965 11.95 -5.64 18.56
C HIS A 965 11.03 -5.11 17.45
N MET A 966 11.14 -5.64 16.23
CA MET A 966 10.25 -5.26 15.13
C MET A 966 8.78 -5.53 15.47
N LEU A 967 8.48 -6.69 16.04
CA LEU A 967 7.12 -7.02 16.50
C LEU A 967 6.64 -6.08 17.61
N ALA A 968 7.51 -5.75 18.57
CA ALA A 968 7.19 -4.82 19.65
C ALA A 968 6.90 -3.40 19.15
N VAL A 969 7.63 -2.92 18.12
CA VAL A 969 7.40 -1.61 17.49
C VAL A 969 6.05 -1.56 16.77
N GLY A 970 5.65 -2.66 16.14
CA GLY A 970 4.33 -2.78 15.50
C GLY A 970 3.16 -3.00 16.47
N TRP A 971 3.45 -3.21 17.77
CA TRP A 971 2.41 -3.58 18.74
C TRP A 971 1.80 -2.35 19.45
N PRO A 972 0.46 -2.24 19.52
CA PRO A 972 -0.19 -1.21 20.31
C PRO A 972 -0.02 -1.51 21.80
N SER A 973 0.60 -0.58 22.53
CA SER A 973 1.01 -0.74 23.94
C SER A 973 -0.09 -1.00 24.97
N ASN A 974 -1.36 -0.97 24.57
CA ASN A 974 -2.51 -1.06 25.47
C ASN A 974 -3.35 -2.33 25.23
N GLN A 975 -2.86 -3.27 24.43
CA GLN A 975 -3.54 -4.52 24.12
C GLN A 975 -2.76 -5.72 24.67
N GLU A 976 -3.45 -6.59 25.42
CA GLU A 976 -2.92 -7.92 25.76
C GLU A 976 -2.53 -8.65 24.47
N LEU A 977 -1.35 -9.27 24.45
CA LEU A 977 -0.86 -9.99 23.28
C LEU A 977 -1.71 -11.26 23.09
N PRO A 978 -2.54 -11.37 22.04
CA PRO A 978 -3.37 -12.55 21.84
C PRO A 978 -2.50 -13.80 21.65
N ASN A 979 -3.03 -14.94 22.08
CA ASN A 979 -2.27 -16.19 22.08
C ASN A 979 -1.69 -16.59 20.71
N GLU A 980 -2.34 -16.10 19.66
CA GLU A 980 -2.02 -16.36 18.27
C GLU A 980 -0.69 -15.71 17.85
N TYR A 981 -0.43 -14.49 18.33
CA TYR A 981 0.78 -13.73 18.02
C TYR A 981 2.02 -14.29 18.70
N TYR A 982 1.91 -14.77 19.96
CA TYR A 982 3.05 -15.47 20.58
C TYR A 982 3.32 -16.79 19.87
N SER A 983 2.29 -17.56 19.51
CA SER A 983 2.49 -18.90 18.92
C SER A 983 3.11 -18.80 17.52
N ARG A 984 2.73 -17.77 16.75
CA ARG A 984 3.42 -17.39 15.51
C ARG A 984 4.89 -17.08 15.76
N SER A 985 5.17 -16.14 16.68
CA SER A 985 6.54 -15.71 17.03
C SER A 985 7.42 -16.88 17.50
N GLN A 986 6.85 -17.79 18.28
CA GLN A 986 7.51 -18.99 18.77
C GLN A 986 7.90 -19.93 17.64
N ASN A 987 7.01 -20.15 16.67
CA ASN A 987 7.33 -20.94 15.48
C ASN A 987 8.49 -20.32 14.70
N ILE A 988 8.48 -19.00 14.48
CA ILE A 988 9.58 -18.32 13.80
C ILE A 988 10.90 -18.54 14.55
N LEU A 989 10.91 -18.32 15.86
CA LEU A 989 12.12 -18.50 16.68
C LEU A 989 12.67 -19.93 16.59
N LEU A 990 11.77 -20.91 16.71
CA LEU A 990 12.10 -22.33 16.67
C LEU A 990 12.72 -22.76 15.33
N PHE A 991 12.10 -22.38 14.20
CA PHE A 991 12.55 -22.82 12.89
C PHE A 991 13.74 -22.02 12.35
N GLN A 992 13.85 -20.72 12.66
CA GLN A 992 14.99 -19.91 12.22
C GLN A 992 16.26 -20.20 13.00
N TRP A 993 16.17 -20.33 14.33
CA TRP A 993 17.36 -20.30 15.20
C TRP A 993 17.51 -21.51 16.14
N CYS A 994 16.54 -22.42 16.24
CA CYS A 994 16.60 -23.57 17.17
C CYS A 994 16.71 -24.95 16.49
N LEU A 995 16.95 -25.00 15.18
CA LEU A 995 17.25 -26.26 14.49
C LEU A 995 18.67 -26.75 14.82
N ASP A 996 18.82 -28.05 15.09
CA ASP A 996 20.12 -28.70 15.25
C ASP A 996 20.80 -29.01 13.89
N GLU A 997 21.96 -29.65 13.92
CA GLU A 997 22.71 -30.00 12.70
C GLU A 997 21.97 -31.02 11.81
N GLU A 998 21.05 -31.79 12.40
CA GLU A 998 20.18 -32.74 11.70
C GLU A 998 18.84 -32.10 11.26
N TYR A 999 18.68 -30.79 11.44
CA TYR A 999 17.43 -30.05 11.19
C TYR A 999 16.25 -30.53 12.05
N LYS A 1000 16.50 -30.93 13.30
CA LYS A 1000 15.45 -31.21 14.29
C LYS A 1000 15.31 -30.04 15.26
N LEU A 1001 14.09 -29.84 15.75
CA LEU A 1001 13.79 -28.83 16.77
C LEU A 1001 14.48 -29.20 18.09
N SER A 1002 15.39 -28.35 18.56
CA SER A 1002 16.14 -28.57 19.80
C SER A 1002 15.64 -27.66 20.91
N TYR A 1003 15.03 -28.27 21.93
CA TYR A 1003 14.64 -27.53 23.14
C TYR A 1003 15.85 -26.94 23.87
N SER A 1004 17.01 -27.61 23.82
CA SER A 1004 18.23 -27.07 24.42
C SER A 1004 18.66 -25.77 23.75
N LYS A 1005 18.61 -25.71 22.41
CA LYS A 1005 18.90 -24.47 21.66
C LYS A 1005 17.86 -23.39 21.91
N PHE A 1006 16.59 -23.78 22.07
CA PHE A 1006 15.52 -22.84 22.44
C PHE A 1006 15.75 -22.21 23.82
N ARG A 1007 16.16 -22.99 24.82
CA ARG A 1007 16.53 -22.45 26.15
C ARG A 1007 17.72 -21.51 26.08
N GLU A 1008 18.79 -21.92 25.40
CA GLU A 1008 19.98 -21.08 25.20
C GLU A 1008 19.62 -19.77 24.47
N LEU A 1009 18.70 -19.84 23.50
CA LEU A 1009 18.16 -18.67 22.82
C LEU A 1009 17.41 -17.75 23.79
N CYS A 1010 16.50 -18.28 24.60
CA CYS A 1010 15.72 -17.48 25.56
C CYS A 1010 16.62 -16.82 26.61
N VAL A 1011 17.59 -17.55 27.18
CA VAL A 1011 18.57 -17.00 28.13
C VAL A 1011 19.31 -15.82 27.50
N ARG A 1012 19.84 -15.99 26.28
CA ARG A 1012 20.52 -14.89 25.56
C ARG A 1012 19.60 -13.71 25.30
N LEU A 1013 18.35 -13.94 24.92
CA LEU A 1013 17.38 -12.87 24.67
C LEU A 1013 17.09 -12.07 25.95
N ILE A 1014 16.92 -12.76 27.09
CA ILE A 1014 16.72 -12.12 28.39
C ILE A 1014 17.95 -11.29 28.75
N GLU A 1015 19.16 -11.86 28.70
CA GLU A 1015 20.40 -11.13 28.99
C GLU A 1015 20.59 -9.89 28.08
N MET A 1016 20.26 -10.01 26.79
CA MET A 1016 20.28 -8.89 25.84
C MET A 1016 19.27 -7.81 26.21
N LEU A 1017 18.05 -8.21 26.61
CA LEU A 1017 16.98 -7.30 27.02
C LEU A 1017 17.34 -6.57 28.31
N GLU A 1018 17.86 -7.28 29.30
CA GLU A 1018 18.39 -6.71 30.55
C GLU A 1018 19.48 -5.68 30.28
N GLY A 1019 20.44 -6.02 29.41
CA GLY A 1019 21.47 -5.12 28.92
C GLY A 1019 20.89 -3.85 28.30
N ALA A 1020 19.89 -4.00 27.45
CA ALA A 1020 19.27 -2.88 26.75
C ALA A 1020 18.48 -1.96 27.71
N ILE A 1021 17.70 -2.53 28.64
CA ILE A 1021 16.96 -1.78 29.67
C ILE A 1021 17.94 -1.06 30.59
N TYR A 1022 18.98 -1.74 31.09
CA TYR A 1022 19.99 -1.14 31.96
C TYR A 1022 20.71 0.02 31.28
N ARG A 1023 21.15 -0.15 30.01
CA ARG A 1023 21.80 0.91 29.24
C ARG A 1023 20.89 2.13 29.06
N SER A 1024 19.62 1.93 28.72
CA SER A 1024 18.63 3.01 28.56
C SER A 1024 18.38 3.76 29.86
N SER A 1025 18.27 3.03 30.97
CA SER A 1025 18.10 3.59 32.31
C SER A 1025 19.30 4.42 32.75
N GLN A 1026 20.53 3.94 32.49
CA GLN A 1026 21.76 4.69 32.74
C GLN A 1026 21.81 6.00 31.95
N ARG A 1027 21.29 6.02 30.72
CA ARG A 1027 21.22 7.24 29.91
C ARG A 1027 20.20 8.22 30.45
N LEU A 1028 19.02 7.76 30.85
CA LEU A 1028 18.02 8.59 31.52
C LEU A 1028 18.58 9.23 32.81
N ILE A 1029 19.31 8.47 33.63
CA ILE A 1029 19.97 8.99 34.84
C ILE A 1029 21.02 10.05 34.48
N LYS A 1030 21.83 9.81 33.43
CA LYS A 1030 22.80 10.81 32.93
C LYS A 1030 22.12 12.08 32.41
N LEU A 1031 20.89 11.97 31.90
CA LEU A 1031 20.06 13.10 31.46
C LEU A 1031 19.35 13.83 32.60
N GLY A 1032 19.49 13.36 33.85
CA GLY A 1032 18.99 14.03 35.05
C GLY A 1032 17.77 13.36 35.72
N GLU A 1033 17.28 12.24 35.19
CA GLU A 1033 16.14 11.52 35.75
C GLU A 1033 16.51 10.73 37.02
N GLN A 1034 15.62 10.75 38.02
CA GLN A 1034 15.81 10.03 39.28
C GLN A 1034 15.18 8.64 39.23
N LEU A 1035 15.94 7.68 38.70
CA LEU A 1035 15.54 6.28 38.57
C LEU A 1035 16.37 5.39 39.49
N GLU A 1036 15.72 4.39 40.08
CA GLU A 1036 16.44 3.27 40.69
C GLU A 1036 16.98 2.40 39.56
N LEU A 1037 18.23 1.93 39.68
CA LEU A 1037 18.80 1.01 38.70
C LEU A 1037 18.33 -0.41 38.97
N LEU A 1038 18.12 -1.17 37.90
CA LEU A 1038 17.77 -2.58 37.97
C LEU A 1038 18.84 -3.35 38.78
N GLN A 1039 18.44 -3.93 39.92
CA GLN A 1039 19.36 -4.50 40.92
C GLN A 1039 20.00 -5.84 40.51
N HIS A 1040 19.49 -6.51 39.46
CA HIS A 1040 19.81 -7.92 39.13
C HIS A 1040 20.77 -8.08 37.93
N PHE A 1041 21.40 -7.00 37.45
CA PHE A 1041 22.15 -6.99 36.19
C PHE A 1041 23.39 -7.91 36.14
N ASN A 1042 23.95 -8.32 37.28
CA ASN A 1042 25.24 -9.02 37.34
C ASN A 1042 25.15 -10.51 37.70
N GLU A 1043 23.95 -11.06 37.93
CA GLU A 1043 23.79 -12.48 38.25
C GLU A 1043 23.56 -13.28 36.95
N PRO A 1044 24.42 -14.27 36.63
CA PRO A 1044 24.28 -15.06 35.41
C PRO A 1044 22.98 -15.88 35.44
N LEU A 1045 22.21 -15.82 34.36
CA LEU A 1045 20.99 -16.60 34.20
C LEU A 1045 21.35 -18.01 33.71
N ILE A 1046 20.89 -19.04 34.42
CA ILE A 1046 21.22 -20.44 34.09
C ILE A 1046 19.93 -21.22 33.85
N TRP A 1047 19.76 -21.75 32.62
CA TRP A 1047 18.65 -22.62 32.25
C TRP A 1047 19.13 -23.98 31.69
N ASP A 1048 19.83 -24.73 32.53
CA ASP A 1048 20.48 -25.98 32.12
C ASP A 1048 19.53 -27.19 32.10
N SER A 1049 18.44 -27.14 32.86
CA SER A 1049 17.54 -28.28 33.07
C SER A 1049 16.07 -27.92 32.81
N LYS A 1050 15.17 -28.90 32.97
CA LYS A 1050 13.72 -28.68 32.92
C LYS A 1050 13.11 -28.50 34.31
N ASP A 1051 13.93 -28.15 35.30
CA ASP A 1051 13.49 -27.95 36.68
C ASP A 1051 12.47 -26.80 36.74
N GLU A 1052 11.28 -27.08 37.26
CA GLU A 1052 10.19 -26.11 37.44
C GLU A 1052 10.65 -24.89 38.23
N LYS A 1053 11.57 -25.09 39.18
CA LYS A 1053 12.14 -23.98 39.96
C LYS A 1053 12.94 -23.02 39.08
N GLN A 1054 13.77 -23.54 38.16
CA GLN A 1054 14.53 -22.70 37.25
C GLN A 1054 13.62 -21.93 36.28
N VAL A 1055 12.54 -22.56 35.82
CA VAL A 1055 11.54 -21.88 34.98
C VAL A 1055 10.86 -20.77 35.76
N SER A 1056 10.44 -21.02 37.01
CA SER A 1056 9.86 -20.00 37.89
C SER A 1056 10.82 -18.83 38.14
N ASP A 1057 12.09 -19.11 38.45
CA ASP A 1057 13.11 -18.08 38.68
C ASP A 1057 13.33 -17.21 37.42
N ILE A 1058 13.25 -17.80 36.21
CA ILE A 1058 13.33 -17.07 34.94
C ILE A 1058 12.10 -16.19 34.71
N LEU A 1059 10.91 -16.72 34.95
CA LEU A 1059 9.66 -15.97 34.80
C LEU A 1059 9.59 -14.79 35.78
N GLU A 1060 9.97 -14.98 37.05
CA GLU A 1060 10.07 -13.90 38.03
C GLU A 1060 11.05 -12.81 37.58
N ARG A 1061 12.18 -13.21 36.96
CA ARG A 1061 13.15 -12.27 36.41
C ARG A 1061 12.58 -11.45 35.24
N ILE A 1062 11.85 -12.09 34.32
CA ILE A 1062 11.18 -11.42 33.21
C ILE A 1062 10.09 -10.47 33.71
N GLU A 1063 9.27 -10.89 34.67
CA GLU A 1063 8.25 -10.06 35.31
C GLU A 1063 8.89 -8.82 35.95
N GLY A 1064 10.04 -8.98 36.60
CA GLY A 1064 10.84 -7.87 37.14
C GLY A 1064 11.28 -6.85 36.08
N LEU A 1065 11.60 -7.29 34.86
CA LEU A 1065 11.94 -6.40 33.75
C LEU A 1065 10.72 -5.62 33.25
N ASN A 1066 9.58 -6.31 33.12
CA ASN A 1066 8.35 -5.68 32.69
C ASN A 1066 7.89 -4.61 33.70
N TYR A 1067 7.86 -4.97 34.98
CA TYR A 1067 7.55 -4.05 36.08
C TYR A 1067 8.47 -2.83 36.10
N TYR A 1068 9.76 -3.04 35.80
CA TYR A 1068 10.72 -1.94 35.73
C TYR A 1068 10.40 -0.96 34.60
N CYS A 1069 10.09 -1.46 33.39
CA CYS A 1069 9.71 -0.61 32.27
C CYS A 1069 8.44 0.20 32.59
N ASP A 1070 7.42 -0.44 33.16
CA ASP A 1070 6.17 0.22 33.59
C ASP A 1070 6.43 1.28 34.68
N TYR A 1071 7.32 0.98 35.63
CA TYR A 1071 7.74 1.94 36.66
C TYR A 1071 8.37 3.19 36.05
N VAL A 1072 9.25 3.04 35.04
CA VAL A 1072 9.89 4.17 34.38
C VAL A 1072 8.86 4.99 33.59
N GLU A 1073 7.95 4.34 32.84
CA GLU A 1073 6.89 5.01 32.10
C GLU A 1073 5.96 5.81 33.03
N GLY A 1074 5.57 5.24 34.18
CA GLY A 1074 4.73 5.91 35.17
C GLY A 1074 5.40 7.06 35.92
N LYS A 1075 6.73 7.08 36.01
CA LYS A 1075 7.51 8.12 36.70
C LYS A 1075 7.76 9.37 35.85
N ILE A 1076 7.89 9.22 34.53
CA ILE A 1076 8.28 10.31 33.63
C ILE A 1076 7.04 10.88 32.93
N VAL A 1077 6.39 11.85 33.57
CA VAL A 1077 5.07 12.39 33.18
C VAL A 1077 5.13 13.47 32.08
N GLU A 1078 6.26 14.16 31.89
CA GLU A 1078 6.44 15.17 30.83
C GLU A 1078 7.72 14.93 30.01
N TRP A 1079 7.56 14.57 28.73
CA TRP A 1079 8.66 14.29 27.79
C TRP A 1079 9.15 15.55 27.07
N ASN A 1080 9.45 16.62 27.80
CA ASN A 1080 9.82 17.91 27.18
C ASN A 1080 11.19 17.87 26.48
N ASN A 1081 12.03 16.85 26.75
CA ASN A 1081 13.31 16.61 26.08
C ASN A 1081 13.19 15.46 25.06
N SER A 1082 13.57 15.72 23.80
CA SER A 1082 13.50 14.74 22.70
C SER A 1082 14.34 13.47 22.92
N HIS A 1083 15.46 13.56 23.64
CA HIS A 1083 16.29 12.39 23.98
C HIS A 1083 15.63 11.53 25.06
N ILE A 1084 15.05 12.16 26.10
CA ILE A 1084 14.30 11.46 27.15
C ILE A 1084 13.10 10.74 26.55
N LYS A 1085 12.37 11.40 25.63
CA LYS A 1085 11.27 10.81 24.88
C LYS A 1085 11.68 9.52 24.16
N ARG A 1086 12.77 9.57 23.38
CA ARG A 1086 13.27 8.41 22.63
C ARG A 1086 13.64 7.24 23.54
N GLU A 1087 14.29 7.51 24.68
CA GLU A 1087 14.62 6.46 25.66
C GLU A 1087 13.38 5.82 26.29
N CYS A 1088 12.37 6.64 26.63
CA CYS A 1088 11.11 6.13 27.17
C CYS A 1088 10.35 5.28 26.15
N GLU A 1089 10.32 5.71 24.88
CA GLU A 1089 9.76 4.92 23.78
C GLU A 1089 10.51 3.58 23.60
N MET A 1090 11.84 3.57 23.71
CA MET A 1090 12.63 2.34 23.67
C MET A 1090 12.33 1.39 24.84
N LEU A 1091 12.26 1.91 26.08
CA LEU A 1091 11.92 1.11 27.26
C LEU A 1091 10.53 0.50 27.17
N LYS A 1092 9.58 1.23 26.60
CA LYS A 1092 8.23 0.73 26.31
C LYS A 1092 8.26 -0.47 25.37
N PHE A 1093 9.02 -0.42 24.27
CA PHE A 1093 9.19 -1.57 23.38
C PHE A 1093 9.89 -2.74 24.09
N TYR A 1094 10.86 -2.47 24.97
CA TYR A 1094 11.51 -3.51 25.78
C TYR A 1094 10.56 -4.16 26.80
N GLY A 1095 9.59 -3.42 27.37
CA GLY A 1095 8.53 -3.98 28.21
C GLY A 1095 7.65 -4.98 27.42
N ILE A 1096 7.25 -4.61 26.20
CA ILE A 1096 6.49 -5.51 25.30
C ILE A 1096 7.32 -6.77 24.98
N MET A 1097 8.63 -6.63 24.71
CA MET A 1097 9.52 -7.78 24.49
C MET A 1097 9.63 -8.67 25.73
N ALA A 1098 9.65 -8.11 26.95
CA ALA A 1098 9.65 -8.90 28.19
C ALA A 1098 8.36 -9.72 28.29
N HIS A 1099 7.21 -9.11 28.05
CA HIS A 1099 5.92 -9.82 28.04
C HIS A 1099 5.87 -10.94 26.98
N MET A 1100 6.45 -10.72 25.80
CA MET A 1100 6.57 -11.78 24.79
C MET A 1100 7.47 -12.94 25.27
N LEU A 1101 8.59 -12.65 25.94
CA LEU A 1101 9.50 -13.67 26.46
C LEU A 1101 8.87 -14.52 27.55
N ASP A 1102 8.08 -13.91 28.43
CA ASP A 1102 7.30 -14.61 29.47
C ASP A 1102 6.46 -15.74 28.86
N GLN A 1103 5.65 -15.41 27.84
CA GLN A 1103 4.80 -16.36 27.14
C GLN A 1103 5.59 -17.44 26.36
N LEU A 1104 6.76 -17.07 25.81
CA LEU A 1104 7.63 -18.01 25.09
C LEU A 1104 8.26 -19.05 26.02
N VAL A 1105 8.64 -18.65 27.24
CA VAL A 1105 9.23 -19.54 28.24
C VAL A 1105 8.17 -20.51 28.79
N ASP A 1106 6.97 -20.01 29.11
CA ASP A 1106 5.89 -20.82 29.70
C ASP A 1106 5.41 -21.93 28.73
N HIS A 1107 5.20 -21.59 27.45
CA HIS A 1107 4.63 -22.51 26.46
C HIS A 1107 5.67 -23.20 25.55
N GLY A 1108 6.97 -23.07 25.86
CA GLY A 1108 8.11 -23.57 25.09
C GLY A 1108 8.01 -25.05 24.66
N MET A 1109 7.79 -25.93 25.64
CA MET A 1109 7.79 -27.37 25.43
C MET A 1109 6.56 -27.89 24.71
N GLU A 1110 5.39 -27.32 25.03
CA GLU A 1110 4.12 -27.72 24.44
C GLU A 1110 4.12 -27.47 22.94
N GLN A 1111 4.68 -26.34 22.49
CA GLN A 1111 4.78 -26.01 21.08
C GLN A 1111 5.70 -26.97 20.31
N ILE A 1112 6.86 -27.34 20.87
CA ILE A 1112 7.75 -28.33 20.22
C ILE A 1112 7.07 -29.70 20.14
N ALA A 1113 6.37 -30.11 21.19
CA ALA A 1113 5.59 -31.36 21.18
C ALA A 1113 4.49 -31.32 20.10
N TYR A 1114 3.77 -30.19 20.00
CA TYR A 1114 2.78 -29.95 18.95
C TYR A 1114 3.40 -30.07 17.55
N LEU A 1115 4.50 -29.38 17.26
CA LEU A 1115 5.15 -29.43 15.93
C LEU A 1115 5.72 -30.81 15.60
N ASN A 1116 6.15 -31.58 16.60
CA ASN A 1116 6.58 -32.97 16.40
C ASN A 1116 5.41 -33.90 16.10
N ASP A 1117 4.23 -33.65 16.68
CA ASP A 1117 3.01 -34.34 16.30
C ASP A 1117 2.65 -34.01 14.84
N PHE A 1118 2.70 -32.74 14.42
CA PHE A 1118 2.38 -32.27 13.06
C PHE A 1118 3.60 -32.20 12.13
N LYS A 1119 4.22 -33.35 11.88
CA LYS A 1119 5.43 -33.48 11.04
C LYS A 1119 5.28 -32.86 9.64
N GLU A 1120 4.09 -32.87 9.05
CA GLU A 1120 3.86 -32.37 7.70
C GLU A 1120 4.13 -30.86 7.61
N LEU A 1121 3.65 -30.10 8.60
CA LEU A 1121 3.90 -28.68 8.75
C LEU A 1121 5.36 -28.41 9.12
N ARG A 1122 5.89 -29.16 10.08
CA ARG A 1122 7.29 -29.01 10.53
C ARG A 1122 8.28 -29.23 9.39
N ASP A 1123 8.07 -30.28 8.61
CA ASP A 1123 8.96 -30.64 7.50
C ASP A 1123 8.83 -29.62 6.35
N ASP A 1124 7.65 -28.99 6.17
CA ASP A 1124 7.44 -27.85 5.27
C ASP A 1124 8.24 -26.62 5.69
N TYR A 1125 8.13 -26.21 6.96
CA TYR A 1125 8.92 -25.11 7.49
C TYR A 1125 10.43 -25.38 7.41
N ILE A 1126 10.88 -26.59 7.70
CA ILE A 1126 12.29 -26.97 7.53
C ILE A 1126 12.73 -26.84 6.07
N ARG A 1127 11.90 -27.23 5.09
CA ARG A 1127 12.20 -27.02 3.66
C ARG A 1127 12.29 -25.52 3.35
N GLY A 1128 11.34 -24.73 3.82
CA GLY A 1128 11.32 -23.29 3.63
C GLY A 1128 12.57 -22.61 4.17
N ILE A 1129 12.92 -22.88 5.43
CA ILE A 1129 14.14 -22.34 6.04
C ILE A 1129 15.39 -22.75 5.27
N LYS A 1130 15.53 -24.02 4.88
CA LYS A 1130 16.68 -24.46 4.08
C LYS A 1130 16.85 -23.68 2.78
N GLN A 1131 15.73 -23.28 2.18
CA GLN A 1131 15.70 -22.56 0.92
C GLN A 1131 15.79 -21.04 1.03
N LEU A 1132 15.44 -20.48 2.18
CA LEU A 1132 15.52 -19.06 2.47
C LEU A 1132 16.84 -18.73 3.18
N LYS A 1133 17.50 -19.72 3.78
CA LYS A 1133 18.78 -19.56 4.46
C LYS A 1133 19.78 -18.88 3.53
N ASN A 1134 20.38 -17.80 4.01
CA ASN A 1134 21.34 -16.99 3.28
C ASN A 1134 20.76 -16.19 2.09
N LEU A 1135 19.44 -16.02 1.98
CA LEU A 1135 18.82 -15.23 0.90
C LEU A 1135 19.45 -13.83 0.75
N ASN A 1136 19.73 -13.15 1.87
CA ASN A 1136 20.42 -11.88 1.84
C ASN A 1136 21.89 -11.97 1.37
N ASP A 1137 22.60 -13.04 1.73
CA ASP A 1137 23.95 -13.26 1.22
C ASP A 1137 23.95 -13.63 -0.27
N GLU A 1138 22.92 -14.33 -0.77
CA GLU A 1138 22.70 -14.53 -2.20
C GLU A 1138 22.52 -13.20 -2.93
N MET A 1139 21.73 -12.27 -2.35
CA MET A 1139 21.59 -10.92 -2.91
C MET A 1139 22.94 -10.19 -2.95
N CYS A 1140 23.69 -10.17 -1.84
CA CYS A 1140 25.00 -9.51 -1.78
C CYS A 1140 26.06 -10.11 -2.72
N ASN A 1141 25.93 -11.39 -3.09
CA ASN A 1141 26.88 -12.07 -3.98
C ASN A 1141 26.35 -12.24 -5.41
N ASP A 1142 25.20 -11.65 -5.75
CA ASP A 1142 24.57 -11.79 -7.06
C ASP A 1142 25.40 -11.15 -8.17
N GLU A 1143 25.33 -11.65 -9.41
CA GLU A 1143 26.07 -11.05 -10.53
C GLU A 1143 25.57 -9.65 -10.92
N ASN A 1144 24.31 -9.31 -10.60
CA ASN A 1144 23.73 -8.01 -10.89
C ASN A 1144 24.09 -6.99 -9.79
N PRO A 1145 24.83 -5.91 -10.10
CA PRO A 1145 25.21 -4.91 -9.11
C PRO A 1145 24.02 -4.25 -8.37
N LEU A 1146 22.86 -4.14 -9.02
CA LEU A 1146 21.66 -3.58 -8.39
C LEU A 1146 21.12 -4.49 -7.28
N VAL A 1147 21.24 -5.80 -7.46
CA VAL A 1147 20.83 -6.78 -6.45
C VAL A 1147 21.83 -6.82 -5.29
N GLN A 1148 23.13 -6.72 -5.58
CA GLN A 1148 24.17 -6.62 -4.54
C GLN A 1148 23.91 -5.45 -3.61
N GLN A 1149 23.65 -4.27 -4.19
CA GLN A 1149 23.35 -3.04 -3.45
C GLN A 1149 22.07 -3.15 -2.63
N LEU A 1150 21.05 -3.81 -3.17
CA LEU A 1150 19.83 -4.10 -2.43
C LEU A 1150 20.12 -4.97 -1.20
N GLY A 1151 20.93 -6.03 -1.37
CA GLY A 1151 21.35 -6.90 -0.27
C GLY A 1151 22.16 -6.15 0.79
N GLU A 1152 23.12 -5.32 0.37
CA GLU A 1152 23.94 -4.48 1.25
C GLU A 1152 23.10 -3.47 2.02
N PHE A 1153 22.18 -2.79 1.35
CA PHE A 1153 21.25 -1.85 2.00
C PHE A 1153 20.38 -2.55 3.05
N CYS A 1154 19.90 -3.76 2.76
CA CYS A 1154 19.18 -4.57 3.74
C CYS A 1154 20.06 -4.95 4.96
N LYS A 1155 21.35 -5.22 4.76
CA LYS A 1155 22.32 -5.46 5.86
C LYS A 1155 22.51 -4.21 6.72
N GLU A 1156 22.60 -3.04 6.12
CA GLU A 1156 22.70 -1.78 6.87
C GLU A 1156 21.46 -1.54 7.73
N ILE A 1157 20.26 -1.71 7.17
CA ILE A 1157 19.01 -1.57 7.91
C ILE A 1157 18.92 -2.58 9.06
N SER A 1158 19.35 -3.82 8.81
CA SER A 1158 19.21 -4.88 9.81
C SER A 1158 20.14 -4.71 11.01
N ILE A 1159 21.32 -4.10 10.86
CA ILE A 1159 22.17 -3.74 12.00
C ILE A 1159 21.37 -2.90 13.01
N LEU A 1160 20.64 -1.89 12.53
CA LEU A 1160 19.85 -1.02 13.40
C LEU A 1160 18.56 -1.67 13.93
N GLN A 1161 18.01 -2.66 13.22
CA GLN A 1161 16.89 -3.45 13.75
C GLN A 1161 17.37 -4.43 14.84
N ASN A 1162 18.52 -5.06 14.62
CA ASN A 1162 19.12 -6.04 15.53
C ASN A 1162 19.69 -5.38 16.79
N GLU A 1163 20.14 -4.13 16.68
CA GLU A 1163 20.74 -3.34 17.76
C GLU A 1163 20.06 -1.96 17.88
N PRO A 1164 18.78 -1.90 18.30
CA PRO A 1164 17.99 -0.67 18.25
C PRO A 1164 18.49 0.43 19.18
N TYR A 1165 19.30 0.09 20.19
CA TYR A 1165 19.95 1.06 21.07
C TYR A 1165 20.94 1.98 20.32
N LEU A 1166 21.49 1.54 19.18
CA LEU A 1166 22.38 2.37 18.34
C LEU A 1166 21.68 3.64 17.84
N LEU A 1167 20.36 3.59 17.68
CA LEU A 1167 19.55 4.75 17.27
C LEU A 1167 19.52 5.86 18.31
N VAL A 1168 19.82 5.55 19.57
CA VAL A 1168 19.80 6.53 20.64
C VAL A 1168 21.21 6.86 21.13
N GLU A 1169 22.12 5.87 21.09
CA GLU A 1169 23.51 6.05 21.50
C GLU A 1169 24.40 6.72 20.44
N CYS A 1170 24.10 6.52 19.15
CA CYS A 1170 24.98 6.92 18.06
C CYS A 1170 24.25 7.77 17.02
N ASP A 1171 24.30 9.10 17.20
CA ASP A 1171 23.82 10.05 16.19
C ASP A 1171 24.52 9.87 14.83
N GLU A 1172 25.74 9.32 14.80
CA GLU A 1172 26.48 9.01 13.57
C GLU A 1172 25.82 7.87 12.78
N GLU A 1173 25.35 6.81 13.44
CA GLU A 1173 24.63 5.72 12.77
C GLU A 1173 23.29 6.19 12.19
N ASN A 1174 22.55 7.04 12.91
CA ASN A 1174 21.34 7.66 12.37
C ASN A 1174 21.62 8.53 11.14
N ARG A 1175 22.69 9.34 11.19
CA ARG A 1175 23.11 10.18 10.06
C ARG A 1175 23.47 9.33 8.85
N LYS A 1176 24.26 8.28 9.06
CA LYS A 1176 24.68 7.34 8.01
C LYS A 1176 23.47 6.62 7.41
N MET A 1177 22.54 6.14 8.23
CA MET A 1177 21.32 5.48 7.76
C MET A 1177 20.44 6.39 6.90
N ASN A 1178 20.27 7.65 7.30
CA ASN A 1178 19.51 8.62 6.53
C ASN A 1178 20.21 8.96 5.21
N GLU A 1179 21.54 9.11 5.20
CA GLU A 1179 22.34 9.30 3.99
C GLU A 1179 22.20 8.10 3.03
N SER A 1180 22.44 6.87 3.52
CA SER A 1180 22.26 5.63 2.77
C SER A 1180 20.85 5.52 2.19
N SER A 1181 19.82 5.84 2.99
CA SER A 1181 18.42 5.77 2.57
C SER A 1181 18.10 6.75 1.44
N ILE A 1182 18.59 7.98 1.54
CA ILE A 1182 18.42 9.02 0.52
C ILE A 1182 19.09 8.58 -0.79
N GLU A 1183 20.37 8.20 -0.72
CA GLU A 1183 21.13 7.81 -1.90
C GLU A 1183 20.56 6.55 -2.57
N PHE A 1184 20.16 5.55 -1.77
CA PHE A 1184 19.56 4.32 -2.29
C PHE A 1184 18.25 4.58 -3.04
N LEU A 1185 17.33 5.35 -2.46
CA LEU A 1185 16.02 5.62 -3.09
C LEU A 1185 16.14 6.54 -4.31
N LEU A 1186 17.02 7.55 -4.27
CA LEU A 1186 17.33 8.36 -5.45
C LEU A 1186 17.92 7.52 -6.57
N ARG A 1187 18.84 6.60 -6.24
CA ARG A 1187 19.43 5.68 -7.20
C ARG A 1187 18.36 4.81 -7.85
N MET A 1188 17.49 4.18 -7.07
CA MET A 1188 16.39 3.35 -7.60
C MET A 1188 15.45 4.16 -8.50
N TYR A 1189 15.16 5.42 -8.13
CA TYR A 1189 14.42 6.34 -9.01
C TYR A 1189 15.12 6.57 -10.36
N TYR A 1190 16.43 6.83 -10.37
CA TYR A 1190 17.17 7.04 -11.63
C TYR A 1190 17.35 5.75 -12.44
N VAL A 1191 17.48 4.59 -11.80
CA VAL A 1191 17.47 3.27 -12.45
C VAL A 1191 16.14 3.06 -13.18
N ASN A 1192 15.02 3.31 -12.52
CA ASN A 1192 13.69 3.25 -13.14
C ASN A 1192 13.58 4.20 -14.34
N LYS A 1193 13.91 5.48 -14.13
CA LYS A 1193 13.85 6.52 -15.15
C LYS A 1193 14.67 6.15 -16.38
N ARG A 1194 15.87 5.58 -16.16
CA ARG A 1194 16.76 5.11 -17.22
C ARG A 1194 16.25 3.87 -17.94
N ARG A 1195 15.83 2.84 -17.19
CA ARG A 1195 15.29 1.60 -17.76
C ARG A 1195 14.11 1.89 -18.67
N VAL A 1196 13.14 2.68 -18.19
CA VAL A 1196 11.94 3.05 -18.97
C VAL A 1196 12.35 3.86 -20.20
N ALA A 1197 13.23 4.86 -20.04
CA ALA A 1197 13.70 5.66 -21.16
C ALA A 1197 14.41 4.83 -22.25
N GLN A 1198 15.23 3.84 -21.86
CA GLN A 1198 15.93 2.95 -22.79
C GLN A 1198 15.02 1.90 -23.42
N GLN A 1199 14.09 1.31 -22.67
CA GLN A 1199 13.09 0.36 -23.21
C GLN A 1199 12.25 1.00 -24.32
N ILE A 1200 11.93 2.28 -24.16
CA ILE A 1200 11.13 3.02 -25.14
C ILE A 1200 12.04 3.58 -26.23
N GLY A 1201 13.07 4.35 -25.88
CA GLY A 1201 13.86 5.14 -26.84
C GLY A 1201 15.18 4.53 -27.32
N GLY A 1202 15.70 3.48 -26.68
CA GLY A 1202 17.11 3.05 -26.80
C GLY A 1202 17.54 2.33 -28.08
N GLU A 1203 16.67 2.18 -29.08
CA GLU A 1203 16.96 1.48 -30.36
C GLU A 1203 17.34 2.40 -31.53
#